data_AF-A0A7X7NCR0-F1
#
_entry.id   AF-A0A7X7NCR0-F1
#
_cell.length_a   1.000
_cell.length_b   1.000
_cell.length_c   1.000
_cell.angle_alpha   90.00
_cell.angle_beta   90.00
_cell.angle_gamma   90.00
#
_symmetry.space_group_name_H-M   'P 1'
#
loop_
_entity.id
_entity.type
_entity.pdbx_description
1 polymer ?
#
loop_
_entity_poly.entity_id
_entity_poly.type
_entity_poly.pdbx_seq_one_letter_code
_entity_poly.pdbx_strand_id
1 'polypeptide(L)'
;MKYLSLALALFLGIGFQSAYAQENIFEDGGFEFGGNSSDARSGSKSLEHRTVEPRYFVTLGARKLKVEPFARYRASGYVKGDVKSGTGHALYVYGWNCFGWGFMSQVEVKKHDEWTPISMEFCVPADYVDIIPLVLSHCRDSWIRLDDVSVVKIKTPQEVIAELEAKTNLNTNERQLLARYYAGKKDYVKMLKLKDGGDNYAKADISCLMAQHSDNLQGVKANLIEMLSYEALNWPDAKHRLREMLPRFPLAEQYEICLSAIAKNPNSEKVRESLKYVMFSKDENQTCKKRAALLAEHRRVYERALKRVGKDPAVRQSMEGVAQALDEAEAALAKRRQELGNAKIVLEGKEIGSGTHVIVVPSEATVGELRVADDLAVHLEQISGIALDVVAEDKIGARYPIFVGKCEQVSKRFPEVLPKLGTDGIFIFSDKSGLVLAGNQRGVHYAVYTFLEEQLGCRWFTEDCFRIPKSGAFKVGGLKKEFIPVLEYRCTDYPSSRPLAFSVRNKYNGQMIPDNETWGGKISYQGFVHTFNGLVPPGQYGAAHPEYYSERNGKRVWEGPSQLCLTNPDVLKITIESVRRWIKANPKATIISVSQNDNQTYCQCAKCMALAEKEGSQMGPLLHFVNAVARDIAKDHPDKIIDTLAYQYTRKPPKFVRPEPNVAIRLCSIECCFVHTLEDCPFNKTFVDDIIGWSKICNRLHIWDYVINYAHCIMPFPNLRVLKPNIQFFIKHGVTGIYEEANYFSKGGELAELRSYMMAKCLWDPEADIDKALFEFTEAYYGAAGKWIRDYLKLIHDNVCSNKKRHVTIYRPPSFYLNDAKMIDAAFALFAKAEEAVADDPILTHRVKVAKLPIIYTRVTLGRGDAHGLFKRVRHSLVTETESHEDLVEEFAKTCAAEGITRYREGYHPIEQWVEAHSVNQAPLNIISLRNQHVRVDVLPGAGGRIWQVAAGDAQIMRLVGDEEKGYIPYEGGYEEYSTDGHRSPGWREPYKIIDHGLTTIEMEASLSNGRVMRRRIELLGDRPGFKVISKMCHPGNSGKLTFRTHPEFAVTSTANAELVVKSADGKERRIALANPDAPQAEQELWLRGGDCPAGEWRVVDSKSGISIVNRFDRNQVDFCYANWNGTQSRVNLEQWRKTEQVEAGTWVELVNTYEIILPVK
;
A
#
# COMPACT_ATOMS: atom_id res chain seq x y z
N MET A 1 77.33 -1.80 -30.32
CA MET A 1 77.00 -3.10 -30.95
C MET A 1 75.92 -3.76 -30.11
N LYS A 2 74.75 -3.98 -30.74
CA LYS A 2 73.60 -4.85 -30.41
C LYS A 2 73.80 -5.71 -29.14
N TYR A 3 73.13 -5.47 -28.01
CA TYR A 3 71.69 -5.70 -27.82
C TYR A 3 71.00 -4.56 -27.04
N LEU A 4 70.15 -3.85 -27.76
CA LEU A 4 69.15 -2.88 -27.32
C LEU A 4 67.83 -3.42 -27.88
N SER A 5 66.80 -3.62 -27.05
CA SER A 5 65.36 -3.90 -27.32
C SER A 5 64.78 -5.14 -26.59
N LEU A 6 63.70 -4.90 -25.81
CA LEU A 6 62.87 -5.83 -25.01
C LEU A 6 63.59 -6.53 -23.84
N ALA A 7 63.38 -6.24 -22.56
CA ALA A 7 62.09 -6.10 -21.89
C ALA A 7 62.21 -5.16 -20.68
N LEU A 8 62.02 -3.86 -20.96
CA LEU A 8 61.76 -2.81 -19.99
C LEU A 8 60.23 -2.75 -19.78
N ALA A 9 59.64 -3.73 -19.07
CA ALA A 9 58.18 -3.81 -18.88
C ALA A 9 57.70 -4.53 -17.62
N LEU A 10 58.53 -4.70 -16.58
CA LEU A 10 58.16 -5.57 -15.44
C LEU A 10 58.47 -5.02 -14.03
N PHE A 11 58.70 -3.71 -13.87
CA PHE A 11 59.11 -3.17 -12.55
C PHE A 11 58.41 -1.89 -12.06
N LEU A 12 57.22 -1.54 -12.56
CA LEU A 12 56.38 -0.49 -11.97
C LEU A 12 54.90 -0.87 -12.03
N GLY A 13 54.34 -1.40 -10.94
CA GLY A 13 52.91 -1.70 -10.90
C GLY A 13 52.44 -2.59 -9.76
N ILE A 14 52.84 -2.32 -8.51
CA ILE A 14 52.14 -2.89 -7.34
C ILE A 14 51.83 -1.74 -6.38
N GLY A 15 50.82 -0.96 -6.74
CA GLY A 15 50.08 -0.17 -5.77
C GLY A 15 49.11 -1.11 -5.06
N PHE A 16 49.25 -1.23 -3.75
CA PHE A 16 48.30 -1.93 -2.88
C PHE A 16 46.89 -1.36 -3.10
N GLN A 17 46.05 -2.05 -3.86
CA GLN A 17 44.60 -1.88 -3.75
C GLN A 17 44.16 -2.62 -2.50
N SER A 18 43.71 -1.86 -1.51
CA SER A 18 42.95 -2.39 -0.38
C SER A 18 41.69 -3.08 -0.92
N ALA A 19 41.68 -4.42 -0.91
CA ALA A 19 40.50 -5.21 -1.18
C ALA A 19 39.56 -5.15 0.02
N TYR A 20 38.87 -4.02 0.19
CA TYR A 20 37.57 -4.02 0.85
C TYR A 20 36.58 -4.54 -0.18
N ALA A 21 35.96 -5.69 0.09
CA ALA A 21 34.80 -6.13 -0.67
C ALA A 21 33.72 -5.06 -0.48
N GLN A 22 33.47 -4.26 -1.51
CA GLN A 22 32.46 -3.21 -1.43
C GLN A 22 31.08 -3.87 -1.36
N GLU A 23 30.28 -3.45 -0.39
CA GLU A 23 28.94 -3.97 -0.11
C GLU A 23 28.07 -3.86 -1.37
N ASN A 24 27.44 -4.97 -1.77
CA ASN A 24 26.43 -4.95 -2.83
C ASN A 24 25.16 -4.31 -2.26
N ILE A 25 24.80 -3.13 -2.78
CA ILE A 25 23.65 -2.35 -2.28
C ILE A 25 22.32 -2.73 -2.94
N PHE A 26 22.31 -3.74 -3.82
CA PHE A 26 21.09 -4.31 -4.37
C PHE A 26 20.64 -5.46 -3.47
N GLU A 27 19.59 -5.24 -2.66
CA GLU A 27 19.11 -6.15 -1.60
C GLU A 27 18.64 -7.55 -2.08
N ASP A 28 18.60 -7.79 -3.39
CA ASP A 28 18.17 -9.03 -4.04
C ASP A 28 19.18 -9.42 -5.14
N GLY A 29 20.37 -9.87 -4.74
CA GLY A 29 21.52 -10.13 -5.62
C GLY A 29 21.26 -11.06 -6.81
N GLY A 30 20.15 -11.80 -6.78
CA GLY A 30 19.44 -12.46 -7.89
C GLY A 30 17.95 -12.38 -7.58
N PHE A 31 17.03 -12.59 -8.53
CA PHE A 31 15.59 -12.30 -8.33
C PHE A 31 14.83 -13.37 -7.51
N GLU A 32 15.40 -13.80 -6.40
CA GLU A 32 14.96 -15.00 -5.66
C GLU A 32 13.59 -14.80 -4.98
N PHE A 33 13.24 -13.57 -4.61
CA PHE A 33 11.95 -13.28 -3.98
C PHE A 33 10.80 -13.03 -4.97
N GLY A 34 11.09 -12.60 -6.22
CA GLY A 34 10.06 -12.14 -7.17
C GLY A 34 10.18 -12.60 -8.63
N GLY A 35 11.26 -13.31 -8.99
CA GLY A 35 11.51 -13.78 -10.35
C GLY A 35 10.74 -15.05 -10.74
N ASN A 36 10.83 -15.41 -12.02
CA ASN A 36 10.23 -16.61 -12.61
C ASN A 36 11.23 -17.79 -12.55
N SER A 37 10.74 -19.02 -12.35
CA SER A 37 11.60 -20.19 -12.08
C SER A 37 12.03 -20.96 -13.33
N SER A 38 11.74 -20.47 -14.54
CA SER A 38 11.75 -21.31 -15.74
C SER A 38 13.11 -21.47 -16.44
N ASP A 39 14.12 -20.66 -16.10
CA ASP A 39 15.55 -20.80 -16.47
C ASP A 39 16.31 -19.61 -15.88
N ALA A 40 17.01 -19.84 -14.77
CA ALA A 40 17.83 -18.88 -14.03
C ALA A 40 19.30 -19.28 -14.13
N ARG A 41 20.21 -18.32 -14.21
CA ARG A 41 21.66 -18.56 -14.28
C ARG A 41 22.20 -19.00 -12.93
N SER A 42 21.72 -18.34 -11.88
CA SER A 42 22.20 -18.41 -10.51
C SER A 42 21.01 -18.54 -9.58
N GLY A 43 20.94 -19.64 -8.84
CA GLY A 43 19.84 -19.85 -7.91
C GLY A 43 18.55 -20.33 -8.59
N SER A 44 17.41 -20.02 -7.97
CA SER A 44 16.13 -20.68 -8.28
C SER A 44 15.24 -19.92 -9.26
N LYS A 45 15.47 -18.62 -9.47
CA LYS A 45 14.60 -17.71 -10.24
C LYS A 45 15.39 -16.59 -10.92
N SER A 46 14.98 -16.21 -12.13
CA SER A 46 15.47 -15.03 -12.85
C SER A 46 14.30 -14.09 -13.14
N LEU A 47 14.54 -12.79 -13.28
CA LEU A 47 13.47 -11.88 -13.69
C LEU A 47 13.20 -12.09 -15.17
N GLU A 48 11.97 -12.43 -15.57
CA GLU A 48 11.58 -12.52 -16.99
C GLU A 48 10.54 -11.45 -17.31
N HIS A 49 10.78 -10.69 -18.37
CA HIS A 49 9.79 -9.82 -18.97
C HIS A 49 9.50 -10.23 -20.42
N ARG A 50 8.22 -10.36 -20.77
CA ARG A 50 7.75 -10.77 -22.11
C ARG A 50 6.64 -9.86 -22.61
N THR A 51 6.62 -9.63 -23.92
CA THR A 51 5.59 -8.87 -24.63
C THR A 51 5.08 -9.68 -25.82
N VAL A 52 3.76 -9.75 -25.99
CA VAL A 52 3.10 -10.35 -27.16
C VAL A 52 2.69 -9.24 -28.13
N GLU A 53 2.14 -8.15 -27.62
CA GLU A 53 1.78 -6.96 -28.40
C GLU A 53 2.66 -5.76 -28.02
N PRO A 54 2.91 -4.82 -28.97
CA PRO A 54 3.71 -3.64 -28.72
C PRO A 54 3.04 -2.73 -27.70
N ARG A 55 3.70 -2.56 -26.55
CA ARG A 55 3.31 -1.60 -25.50
C ARG A 55 4.41 -0.56 -25.31
N TYR A 56 4.01 0.67 -25.02
CA TYR A 56 4.94 1.74 -24.71
C TYR A 56 5.51 1.54 -23.31
N PHE A 57 6.84 1.40 -23.22
CA PHE A 57 7.62 1.45 -21.98
C PHE A 57 7.07 0.59 -20.82
N VAL A 58 7.19 -0.74 -20.96
CA VAL A 58 6.81 -1.69 -19.91
C VAL A 58 8.04 -2.02 -19.06
N THR A 59 7.87 -1.94 -17.74
CA THR A 59 8.97 -2.07 -16.78
C THR A 59 8.69 -3.25 -15.86
N LEU A 60 9.77 -3.88 -15.37
CA LEU A 60 9.66 -4.94 -14.38
C LEU A 60 10.77 -4.82 -13.34
N GLY A 61 10.39 -5.00 -12.07
CA GLY A 61 11.32 -5.04 -10.95
C GLY A 61 11.87 -3.69 -10.49
N ALA A 62 11.21 -2.57 -10.79
CA ALA A 62 11.68 -1.23 -10.40
C ALA A 62 12.00 -1.15 -8.88
N ARG A 63 13.20 -0.65 -8.56
CA ARG A 63 13.69 -0.44 -7.20
C ARG A 63 14.27 0.97 -7.06
N LYS A 64 14.21 1.49 -5.84
CA LYS A 64 14.92 2.71 -5.44
C LYS A 64 16.06 2.33 -4.51
N LEU A 65 17.30 2.59 -4.93
CA LEU A 65 18.50 2.26 -4.17
C LEU A 65 19.05 3.50 -3.48
N LYS A 66 19.52 3.35 -2.24
CA LYS A 66 20.27 4.39 -1.55
C LYS A 66 21.71 4.41 -2.06
N VAL A 67 22.19 5.58 -2.44
CA VAL A 67 23.55 5.78 -2.93
C VAL A 67 24.17 7.01 -2.27
N GLU A 68 25.49 7.04 -2.17
CA GLU A 68 26.23 8.25 -1.84
C GLU A 68 26.22 9.23 -3.04
N PRO A 69 25.75 10.49 -2.87
CA PRO A 69 25.77 11.49 -3.93
C PRO A 69 27.16 11.66 -4.55
N PHE A 70 27.22 11.75 -5.88
CA PHE A 70 28.44 11.91 -6.69
C PHE A 70 29.44 10.73 -6.65
N ALA A 71 29.16 9.66 -5.90
CA ALA A 71 29.94 8.43 -5.98
C ALA A 71 29.62 7.66 -7.26
N ARG A 72 30.60 6.94 -7.81
CA ARG A 72 30.40 6.08 -8.99
C ARG A 72 30.13 4.66 -8.53
N TYR A 73 29.10 4.06 -9.11
CA TYR A 73 28.71 2.66 -8.88
C TYR A 73 28.82 1.88 -10.19
N ARG A 74 29.01 0.58 -10.05
CA ARG A 74 28.90 -0.39 -11.14
C ARG A 74 27.71 -1.29 -10.86
N ALA A 75 26.76 -1.33 -11.78
CA ALA A 75 25.76 -2.39 -11.83
C ALA A 75 26.26 -3.50 -12.76
N SER A 76 26.14 -4.74 -12.34
CA SER A 76 26.50 -5.93 -13.10
C SER A 76 25.38 -6.96 -12.99
N GLY A 77 25.24 -7.81 -13.99
CA GLY A 77 24.29 -8.93 -14.00
C GLY A 77 24.47 -9.79 -15.23
N TYR A 78 23.57 -10.74 -15.45
CA TYR A 78 23.57 -11.61 -16.61
C TYR A 78 22.24 -11.56 -17.32
N VAL A 79 22.27 -11.47 -18.64
CA VAL A 79 21.08 -11.34 -19.48
C VAL A 79 20.97 -12.48 -20.47
N LYS A 80 19.73 -12.88 -20.76
CA LYS A 80 19.35 -13.82 -21.82
C LYS A 80 18.04 -13.34 -22.43
N GLY A 81 17.84 -13.38 -23.74
CA GLY A 81 16.61 -12.84 -24.33
C GLY A 81 16.65 -12.70 -25.83
N ASP A 82 15.48 -12.49 -26.44
CA ASP A 82 15.31 -12.25 -27.86
C ASP A 82 14.33 -11.08 -28.07
N VAL A 83 14.88 -9.93 -28.45
CA VAL A 83 14.14 -8.71 -28.76
C VAL A 83 14.03 -8.58 -30.27
N LYS A 84 12.87 -8.99 -30.80
CA LYS A 84 12.61 -9.08 -32.24
C LYS A 84 12.24 -7.74 -32.88
N SER A 85 11.69 -6.83 -32.08
CA SER A 85 11.30 -5.48 -32.48
C SER A 85 11.25 -4.55 -31.26
N GLY A 86 11.25 -3.24 -31.47
CA GLY A 86 11.32 -2.26 -30.37
C GLY A 86 12.70 -2.21 -29.72
N THR A 87 12.77 -1.74 -28.47
CA THR A 87 14.01 -1.66 -27.69
C THR A 87 13.86 -2.32 -26.34
N GLY A 88 14.82 -3.19 -26.03
CA GLY A 88 14.93 -3.90 -24.77
C GLY A 88 16.14 -3.44 -24.00
N HIS A 89 16.00 -3.19 -22.70
CA HIS A 89 17.10 -2.79 -21.84
C HIS A 89 17.12 -3.59 -20.54
N ALA A 90 18.33 -3.83 -20.06
CA ALA A 90 18.62 -4.37 -18.75
C ALA A 90 19.45 -3.38 -17.92
N LEU A 91 19.36 -3.48 -16.59
CA LEU A 91 20.08 -2.59 -15.66
C LEU A 91 19.83 -1.11 -15.99
N TYR A 92 18.56 -0.75 -16.24
CA TYR A 92 18.19 0.61 -16.61
C TYR A 92 18.21 1.49 -15.37
N VAL A 93 19.19 2.38 -15.26
CA VAL A 93 19.37 3.27 -14.11
C VAL A 93 19.13 4.71 -14.56
N TYR A 94 18.40 5.48 -13.77
CA TYR A 94 18.29 6.91 -13.97
C TYR A 94 18.22 7.68 -12.65
N GLY A 95 18.71 8.91 -12.70
CA GLY A 95 18.52 9.93 -11.67
C GLY A 95 17.66 11.07 -12.18
N TRP A 96 17.73 12.21 -11.48
CA TRP A 96 16.88 13.35 -11.77
C TRP A 96 17.71 14.62 -11.99
N ASN A 97 17.42 15.35 -13.07
CA ASN A 97 17.95 16.69 -13.32
C ASN A 97 16.83 17.75 -13.21
N CYS A 98 17.04 18.98 -13.72
CA CYS A 98 16.01 20.03 -13.59
C CYS A 98 14.74 19.73 -14.40
N PHE A 99 14.84 18.90 -15.46
CA PHE A 99 13.80 18.69 -16.46
C PHE A 99 13.26 17.25 -16.56
N GLY A 100 13.64 16.38 -15.61
CA GLY A 100 13.11 15.02 -15.47
C GLY A 100 14.22 13.98 -15.34
N TRP A 101 14.03 12.83 -15.98
CA TRP A 101 14.99 11.74 -15.98
C TRP A 101 16.31 12.19 -16.61
N GLY A 102 17.39 12.02 -15.85
CA GLY A 102 18.75 12.37 -16.24
C GLY A 102 19.75 11.37 -15.66
N PHE A 103 21.04 11.56 -15.96
CA PHE A 103 22.10 10.66 -15.46
C PHE A 103 21.82 9.18 -15.74
N MET A 104 21.23 8.93 -16.93
CA MET A 104 20.76 7.61 -17.32
C MET A 104 21.92 6.77 -17.83
N SER A 105 21.96 5.52 -17.39
CA SER A 105 22.85 4.49 -17.91
C SER A 105 22.03 3.20 -18.02
N GLN A 106 22.28 2.40 -19.06
CA GLN A 106 21.52 1.19 -19.34
C GLN A 106 22.32 0.26 -20.24
N VAL A 107 21.95 -1.02 -20.28
CA VAL A 107 22.49 -1.98 -21.24
C VAL A 107 21.39 -2.39 -22.21
N GLU A 108 21.55 -2.08 -23.50
CA GLU A 108 20.63 -2.53 -24.55
C GLU A 108 20.77 -4.04 -24.76
N VAL A 109 19.63 -4.73 -24.87
CA VAL A 109 19.53 -6.17 -25.05
C VAL A 109 18.89 -6.44 -26.40
N LYS A 110 19.62 -7.12 -27.30
CA LYS A 110 19.10 -7.54 -28.61
C LYS A 110 18.75 -9.02 -28.59
N LYS A 111 19.71 -9.88 -28.89
CA LYS A 111 19.54 -11.32 -28.84
C LYS A 111 20.73 -11.96 -28.13
N HIS A 112 20.42 -12.71 -27.07
CA HIS A 112 21.35 -13.47 -26.25
C HIS A 112 20.74 -14.85 -26.01
N ASP A 113 21.18 -15.82 -26.82
CA ASP A 113 20.73 -17.22 -26.73
C ASP A 113 21.29 -17.92 -25.48
N GLU A 114 22.38 -17.41 -24.92
CA GLU A 114 23.01 -17.85 -23.67
C GLU A 114 23.14 -16.70 -22.66
N TRP A 115 23.25 -17.04 -21.37
CA TRP A 115 23.44 -16.07 -20.29
C TRP A 115 24.74 -15.29 -20.46
N THR A 116 24.61 -14.03 -20.86
CA THR A 116 25.74 -13.15 -21.17
C THR A 116 25.95 -12.16 -20.02
N PRO A 117 27.18 -12.00 -19.49
CA PRO A 117 27.47 -10.98 -18.49
C PRO A 117 27.28 -9.58 -19.09
N ILE A 118 26.64 -8.72 -18.33
CA ILE A 118 26.48 -7.30 -18.64
C ILE A 118 26.87 -6.45 -17.44
N SER A 119 27.38 -5.27 -17.72
CA SER A 119 27.67 -4.30 -16.68
C SER A 119 27.65 -2.88 -17.24
N MET A 120 27.34 -1.93 -16.37
CA MET A 120 27.32 -0.51 -16.66
C MET A 120 27.76 0.27 -15.42
N GLU A 121 28.29 1.47 -15.62
CA GLU A 121 28.61 2.39 -14.54
C GLU A 121 27.62 3.56 -14.53
N PHE A 122 27.28 4.02 -13.32
CA PHE A 122 26.43 5.18 -13.15
C PHE A 122 26.93 6.05 -11.99
N CYS A 123 26.57 7.33 -12.05
CA CYS A 123 26.82 8.31 -11.01
C CYS A 123 25.67 9.32 -11.01
N VAL A 124 25.11 9.60 -9.83
CA VAL A 124 23.99 10.53 -9.67
C VAL A 124 24.29 11.57 -8.60
N PRO A 125 23.73 12.78 -8.68
CA PRO A 125 23.95 13.85 -7.71
C PRO A 125 23.10 13.73 -6.44
N ALA A 126 22.22 12.71 -6.34
CA ALA A 126 21.26 12.52 -5.26
C ALA A 126 21.66 11.33 -4.37
N ASP A 127 21.04 11.22 -3.20
CA ASP A 127 21.27 10.14 -2.23
C ASP A 127 20.45 8.86 -2.51
N TYR A 128 19.69 8.87 -3.60
CA TYR A 128 19.00 7.71 -4.15
C TYR A 128 19.05 7.69 -5.67
N VAL A 129 18.90 6.50 -6.24
CA VAL A 129 18.78 6.27 -7.67
C VAL A 129 17.66 5.28 -7.95
N ASP A 130 16.96 5.45 -9.07
CA ASP A 130 15.98 4.49 -9.56
C ASP A 130 16.68 3.50 -10.50
N ILE A 131 16.59 2.21 -10.19
CA ILE A 131 17.05 1.12 -11.05
C ILE A 131 15.85 0.27 -11.47
N ILE A 132 15.70 0.10 -12.77
CA ILE A 132 14.72 -0.77 -13.39
C ILE A 132 15.49 -1.93 -14.01
N PRO A 133 15.44 -3.12 -13.41
CA PRO A 133 16.04 -4.33 -13.93
C PRO A 133 15.79 -4.59 -15.41
N LEU A 134 14.52 -4.56 -15.86
CA LEU A 134 14.13 -4.85 -17.24
C LEU A 134 13.14 -3.83 -17.78
N VAL A 135 13.38 -3.38 -19.01
CA VAL A 135 12.50 -2.49 -19.77
C VAL A 135 12.30 -3.05 -21.18
N LEU A 136 11.04 -3.18 -21.61
CA LEU A 136 10.66 -3.48 -23.00
C LEU A 136 9.81 -2.33 -23.55
N SER A 137 10.25 -1.70 -24.63
CA SER A 137 9.59 -0.54 -25.25
C SER A 137 9.26 -0.79 -26.71
N HIS A 138 7.96 -0.75 -27.05
CA HIS A 138 7.44 -1.03 -28.38
C HIS A 138 7.80 -2.42 -28.92
N CYS A 139 8.11 -3.36 -28.03
CA CYS A 139 8.49 -4.70 -28.41
C CYS A 139 7.27 -5.58 -28.69
N ARG A 140 7.35 -6.35 -29.78
CA ARG A 140 6.40 -7.42 -30.12
C ARG A 140 7.11 -8.75 -30.08
N ASP A 141 6.44 -9.79 -29.58
CA ASP A 141 6.93 -11.18 -29.51
C ASP A 141 8.36 -11.28 -28.94
N SER A 142 8.67 -10.44 -27.96
CA SER A 142 10.01 -10.25 -27.41
C SER A 142 10.04 -10.59 -25.93
N TRP A 143 11.19 -11.10 -25.46
CA TRP A 143 11.39 -11.43 -24.07
C TRP A 143 12.83 -11.20 -23.64
N ILE A 144 13.02 -10.82 -22.38
CA ILE A 144 14.33 -10.67 -21.74
C ILE A 144 14.27 -11.28 -20.36
N ARG A 145 15.36 -11.92 -19.97
CA ARG A 145 15.65 -12.39 -18.62
C ARG A 145 16.89 -11.72 -18.06
N LEU A 146 16.87 -11.42 -16.78
CA LEU A 146 18.00 -10.86 -16.03
C LEU A 146 18.20 -11.65 -14.74
N ASP A 147 19.46 -11.87 -14.37
CA ASP A 147 19.85 -12.57 -13.17
C ASP A 147 21.15 -12.00 -12.56
N ASP A 148 21.47 -12.37 -11.32
CA ASP A 148 22.73 -12.03 -10.63
C ASP A 148 23.03 -10.52 -10.55
N VAL A 149 22.00 -9.70 -10.30
CA VAL A 149 22.18 -8.25 -10.25
C VAL A 149 22.98 -7.83 -9.00
N SER A 150 24.14 -7.24 -9.22
CA SER A 150 24.93 -6.59 -8.17
C SER A 150 25.16 -5.13 -8.49
N VAL A 151 25.10 -4.30 -7.46
CA VAL A 151 25.42 -2.88 -7.53
C VAL A 151 26.44 -2.56 -6.46
N VAL A 152 27.66 -2.24 -6.87
CA VAL A 152 28.77 -1.95 -5.97
C VAL A 152 29.31 -0.56 -6.20
N LYS A 153 29.66 0.14 -5.13
CA LYS A 153 30.42 1.39 -5.26
C LYS A 153 31.80 1.05 -5.84
N ILE A 154 32.33 1.93 -6.69
CA ILE A 154 33.64 1.74 -7.33
C ILE A 154 34.53 2.99 -7.28
N LYS A 155 33.97 4.17 -7.03
CA LYS A 155 34.72 5.40 -6.68
C LYS A 155 33.96 6.27 -5.68
N THR A 156 34.69 6.92 -4.79
CA THR A 156 34.18 7.93 -3.86
C THR A 156 33.79 9.23 -4.59
N PRO A 157 32.95 10.09 -3.98
CA PRO A 157 32.62 11.40 -4.54
C PRO A 157 33.85 12.25 -4.88
N GLN A 158 34.86 12.26 -4.02
CA GLN A 158 36.07 13.06 -4.18
C GLN A 158 36.88 12.61 -5.40
N GLU A 159 37.01 11.30 -5.61
CA GLU A 159 37.71 10.73 -6.76
C GLU A 159 36.98 11.04 -8.08
N VAL A 160 35.65 10.90 -8.09
CA VAL A 160 34.84 11.21 -9.28
C VAL A 160 34.94 12.68 -9.64
N ILE A 161 34.82 13.59 -8.67
CA ILE A 161 34.92 15.02 -8.93
C ILE A 161 36.32 15.41 -9.43
N ALA A 162 37.39 14.87 -8.82
CA ALA A 162 38.75 15.13 -9.28
C ALA A 162 38.98 14.63 -10.73
N GLU A 163 38.43 13.46 -11.09
CA GLU A 163 38.47 12.94 -12.46
C GLU A 163 37.75 13.87 -13.44
N LEU A 164 36.57 14.37 -13.07
CA LEU A 164 35.81 15.30 -13.91
C LEU A 164 36.49 16.67 -14.04
N GLU A 165 37.08 17.19 -12.96
CA GLU A 165 37.85 18.45 -13.00
C GLU A 165 39.10 18.35 -13.89
N ALA A 166 39.74 17.17 -13.96
CA ALA A 166 40.91 16.93 -14.81
C ALA A 166 40.58 16.73 -16.29
N LYS A 167 39.31 16.46 -16.63
CA LYS A 167 38.89 16.13 -18.00
C LYS A 167 38.79 17.41 -18.85
N THR A 168 39.47 17.43 -19.99
CA THR A 168 39.47 18.58 -20.91
C THR A 168 38.15 18.75 -21.67
N ASN A 169 37.46 17.65 -21.98
CA ASN A 169 36.19 17.63 -22.71
C ASN A 169 35.13 16.85 -21.94
N LEU A 170 34.26 17.58 -21.23
CA LEU A 170 33.12 17.00 -20.51
C LEU A 170 31.91 16.84 -21.43
N ASN A 171 31.25 15.69 -21.36
CA ASN A 171 29.95 15.47 -22.00
C ASN A 171 28.81 16.16 -21.21
N THR A 172 27.60 16.16 -21.75
CA THR A 172 26.43 16.83 -21.18
C THR A 172 26.10 16.36 -19.76
N ASN A 173 26.06 15.05 -19.50
CA ASN A 173 25.78 14.49 -18.16
C ASN A 173 26.89 14.84 -17.16
N GLU A 174 28.16 14.77 -17.58
CA GLU A 174 29.32 15.12 -16.75
C GLU A 174 29.29 16.61 -16.36
N ARG A 175 28.94 17.50 -17.29
CA ARG A 175 28.75 18.93 -17.02
C ARG A 175 27.62 19.17 -16.02
N GLN A 176 26.47 18.53 -16.23
CA GLN A 176 25.30 18.66 -15.36
C GLN A 176 25.57 18.12 -13.93
N LEU A 177 26.36 17.05 -13.82
CA LEU A 177 26.77 16.47 -12.54
C LEU A 177 27.72 17.43 -11.80
N LEU A 178 28.77 17.91 -12.48
CA LEU A 178 29.75 18.82 -11.89
C LEU A 178 29.14 20.19 -11.55
N ALA A 179 28.18 20.68 -12.34
CA ALA A 179 27.44 21.90 -12.04
C ALA A 179 26.63 21.80 -10.74
N ARG A 180 26.01 20.64 -10.45
CA ARG A 180 25.30 20.39 -9.18
C ARG A 180 26.24 20.34 -8.00
N TYR A 181 27.42 19.75 -8.18
CA TYR A 181 28.45 19.77 -7.16
C TYR A 181 28.88 21.21 -6.81
N TYR A 182 29.08 22.06 -7.82
CA TYR A 182 29.42 23.47 -7.59
C TYR A 182 28.25 24.31 -7.07
N ALA A 183 27.01 24.00 -7.45
CA ALA A 183 25.82 24.65 -6.89
C ALA A 183 25.75 24.44 -5.37
N GLY A 184 26.01 23.21 -4.89
CA GLY A 184 26.08 22.91 -3.44
C GLY A 184 27.19 23.68 -2.71
N LYS A 185 28.21 24.15 -3.43
CA LYS A 185 29.30 24.99 -2.90
C LYS A 185 29.13 26.49 -3.19
N LYS A 186 28.05 26.88 -3.89
CA LYS A 186 27.81 28.24 -4.39
C LYS A 186 28.94 28.80 -5.28
N ASP A 187 29.66 27.94 -6.02
CA ASP A 187 30.71 28.37 -6.96
C ASP A 187 30.14 28.66 -8.35
N TYR A 188 29.49 29.82 -8.47
CA TYR A 188 28.82 30.24 -9.71
C TYR A 188 29.78 30.51 -10.88
N VAL A 189 31.05 30.85 -10.60
CA VAL A 189 32.05 31.11 -11.63
C VAL A 189 32.38 29.82 -12.38
N LYS A 190 32.59 28.71 -11.65
CA LYS A 190 32.80 27.41 -12.29
C LYS A 190 31.55 26.90 -13.00
N MET A 191 30.35 27.12 -12.44
CA MET A 191 29.10 26.78 -13.12
C MET A 191 28.95 27.50 -14.46
N LEU A 192 29.28 28.80 -14.52
CA LEU A 192 29.20 29.59 -15.75
C LEU A 192 30.14 29.03 -16.83
N LYS A 193 31.38 28.68 -16.47
CA LYS A 193 32.33 28.03 -17.40
C LYS A 193 31.80 26.68 -17.94
N LEU A 194 31.14 25.88 -17.09
CA LEU A 194 30.54 24.62 -17.52
C LEU A 194 29.38 24.85 -18.49
N LYS A 195 28.56 25.88 -18.24
CA LYS A 195 27.46 26.31 -19.09
C LYS A 195 27.96 26.70 -20.48
N ASP A 196 28.95 27.58 -20.56
CA ASP A 196 29.40 28.17 -21.84
C ASP A 196 29.89 27.11 -22.85
N GLY A 197 30.55 26.06 -22.36
CA GLY A 197 31.02 24.94 -23.18
C GLY A 197 30.00 23.81 -23.44
N GLY A 198 28.76 23.92 -22.95
CA GLY A 198 27.72 22.89 -23.09
C GLY A 198 26.86 23.00 -24.36
N ASP A 199 26.14 21.92 -24.68
CA ASP A 199 25.02 21.94 -25.63
C ASP A 199 23.80 22.69 -25.03
N ASN A 200 22.74 22.88 -25.82
CA ASN A 200 21.54 23.58 -25.35
C ASN A 200 20.92 22.91 -24.11
N TYR A 201 21.01 21.58 -23.98
CA TYR A 201 20.45 20.87 -22.83
C TYR A 201 21.23 21.13 -21.53
N ALA A 202 22.56 21.02 -21.56
CA ALA A 202 23.41 21.42 -20.44
C ALA A 202 23.21 22.88 -20.09
N LYS A 203 23.16 23.76 -21.10
CA LYS A 203 22.98 25.20 -20.91
C LYS A 203 21.65 25.53 -20.24
N ALA A 204 20.56 24.91 -20.68
CA ALA A 204 19.25 25.09 -20.08
C ALA A 204 19.19 24.55 -18.64
N ASP A 205 19.71 23.34 -18.39
CA ASP A 205 19.69 22.70 -17.06
C ASP A 205 20.53 23.49 -16.06
N ILE A 206 21.74 23.91 -16.44
CA ILE A 206 22.62 24.71 -15.58
C ILE A 206 22.01 26.09 -15.32
N SER A 207 21.40 26.72 -16.34
CA SER A 207 20.69 28.00 -16.13
C SER A 207 19.52 27.84 -15.16
N CYS A 208 18.74 26.76 -15.28
CA CYS A 208 17.66 26.46 -14.33
C CYS A 208 18.21 26.26 -12.91
N LEU A 209 19.28 25.49 -12.76
CA LEU A 209 19.95 25.25 -11.49
C LEU A 209 20.49 26.55 -10.86
N MET A 210 21.09 27.43 -11.67
CA MET A 210 21.54 28.75 -11.24
C MET A 210 20.37 29.65 -10.83
N ALA A 211 19.23 29.58 -11.52
CA ALA A 211 18.01 30.29 -11.13
C ALA A 211 17.48 29.80 -9.77
N GLN A 212 17.48 28.49 -9.52
CA GLN A 212 17.05 27.92 -8.24
C GLN A 212 17.91 28.37 -7.04
N HIS A 213 19.21 28.55 -7.26
CA HIS A 213 20.17 28.90 -6.20
C HIS A 213 20.44 30.41 -6.09
N SER A 214 19.83 31.23 -6.94
CA SER A 214 20.08 32.68 -6.93
C SER A 214 19.45 33.35 -5.71
N ASP A 215 20.24 34.16 -5.00
CA ASP A 215 19.81 34.89 -3.80
C ASP A 215 19.00 36.17 -4.11
N ASN A 216 18.81 36.55 -5.40
CA ASN A 216 18.06 37.73 -5.79
C ASN A 216 17.26 37.55 -7.09
N LEU A 217 16.17 38.31 -7.25
CA LEU A 217 15.26 38.20 -8.39
C LEU A 217 15.92 38.55 -9.73
N GLN A 218 16.92 39.43 -9.75
CA GLN A 218 17.62 39.79 -10.99
C GLN A 218 18.45 38.62 -11.54
N GLY A 219 19.11 37.86 -10.67
CA GLY A 219 19.82 36.63 -11.02
C GLY A 219 18.88 35.52 -11.46
N VAL A 220 17.73 35.35 -10.77
CA VAL A 220 16.67 34.43 -11.21
C VAL A 220 16.20 34.79 -12.63
N LYS A 221 15.91 36.08 -12.87
CA LYS A 221 15.42 36.59 -14.16
C LYS A 221 16.41 36.32 -15.29
N ALA A 222 17.67 36.69 -15.11
CA ALA A 222 18.70 36.50 -16.14
C ALA A 222 18.85 35.03 -16.52
N ASN A 223 18.86 34.13 -15.54
CA ASN A 223 19.01 32.69 -15.76
C ASN A 223 17.73 32.04 -16.33
N LEU A 224 16.53 32.51 -15.99
CA LEU A 224 15.29 32.06 -16.63
C LEU A 224 15.25 32.43 -18.12
N ILE A 225 15.69 33.64 -18.47
CA ILE A 225 15.80 34.07 -19.88
C ILE A 225 16.76 33.15 -20.64
N GLU A 226 17.92 32.86 -20.06
CA GLU A 226 18.91 31.93 -20.65
C GLU A 226 18.34 30.53 -20.79
N MET A 227 17.78 29.96 -19.72
CA MET A 227 17.12 28.65 -19.71
C MET A 227 16.14 28.52 -20.87
N LEU A 228 15.21 29.48 -20.99
CA LEU A 228 14.22 29.49 -22.06
C LEU A 228 14.86 29.63 -23.43
N SER A 229 15.84 30.53 -23.61
CA SER A 229 16.50 30.75 -24.90
C SER A 229 17.23 29.52 -25.46
N TYR A 230 17.65 28.61 -24.57
CA TYR A 230 18.23 27.30 -24.91
C TYR A 230 17.18 26.19 -25.07
N GLU A 231 15.94 26.56 -25.39
CA GLU A 231 14.85 25.65 -25.76
C GLU A 231 14.43 24.68 -24.66
N ALA A 232 14.49 25.12 -23.39
CA ALA A 232 14.10 24.33 -22.22
C ALA A 232 12.79 23.54 -22.36
N LEU A 233 11.81 24.11 -23.06
CA LEU A 233 10.48 23.51 -23.23
C LEU A 233 10.44 22.28 -24.14
N ASN A 234 11.58 21.84 -24.69
CA ASN A 234 11.72 20.52 -25.29
C ASN A 234 11.71 19.38 -24.27
N TRP A 235 11.92 19.67 -22.98
CA TRP A 235 12.05 18.66 -21.93
C TRP A 235 10.85 18.64 -20.97
N PRO A 236 10.40 17.46 -20.49
CA PRO A 236 9.11 17.29 -19.81
C PRO A 236 8.84 18.24 -18.64
N ASP A 237 9.79 18.37 -17.70
CA ASP A 237 9.56 19.13 -16.46
C ASP A 237 9.94 20.61 -16.55
N ALA A 238 10.42 21.09 -17.69
CA ALA A 238 10.72 22.51 -17.88
C ALA A 238 9.48 23.39 -17.66
N LYS A 239 8.30 22.88 -18.02
CA LYS A 239 6.99 23.54 -17.78
C LYS A 239 6.70 23.68 -16.28
N HIS A 240 7.06 22.66 -15.50
CA HIS A 240 6.89 22.69 -14.04
C HIS A 240 7.83 23.72 -13.41
N ARG A 241 9.11 23.74 -13.79
CA ARG A 241 10.09 24.74 -13.33
C ARG A 241 9.68 26.17 -13.66
N LEU A 242 9.12 26.36 -14.86
CA LEU A 242 8.63 27.67 -15.26
C LEU A 242 7.44 28.13 -14.40
N ARG A 243 6.49 27.23 -14.08
CA ARG A 243 5.37 27.50 -13.17
C ARG A 243 5.81 27.73 -11.72
N GLU A 244 6.93 27.14 -11.30
CA GLU A 244 7.51 27.34 -9.98
C GLU A 244 8.14 28.74 -9.83
N MET A 245 8.82 29.23 -10.88
CA MET A 245 9.64 30.44 -10.78
C MET A 245 9.01 31.71 -11.36
N LEU A 246 8.21 31.63 -12.44
CA LEU A 246 7.58 32.82 -13.02
C LEU A 246 6.71 33.61 -12.03
N PRO A 247 5.90 32.97 -11.15
CA PRO A 247 5.06 33.70 -10.21
C PRO A 247 5.82 34.59 -9.22
N ARG A 248 7.15 34.46 -9.14
CA ARG A 248 8.00 35.36 -8.34
C ARG A 248 8.10 36.78 -8.91
N PHE A 249 7.71 36.98 -10.17
CA PHE A 249 7.78 38.26 -10.85
C PHE A 249 6.37 38.86 -11.06
N PRO A 250 6.24 40.20 -11.05
CA PRO A 250 5.02 40.86 -11.51
C PRO A 250 4.66 40.41 -12.92
N LEU A 251 3.36 40.36 -13.23
CA LEU A 251 2.86 39.81 -14.49
C LEU A 251 3.50 40.44 -15.74
N ALA A 252 3.68 41.76 -15.76
CA ALA A 252 4.35 42.44 -16.87
C ALA A 252 5.79 41.93 -17.07
N GLU A 253 6.50 41.65 -15.98
CA GLU A 253 7.87 41.15 -16.03
C GLU A 253 7.95 39.67 -16.45
N GLN A 254 6.93 38.87 -16.14
CA GLN A 254 6.83 37.50 -16.66
C GLN A 254 6.75 37.48 -18.18
N TYR A 255 5.91 38.35 -18.78
CA TYR A 255 5.87 38.52 -20.24
C TYR A 255 7.23 38.97 -20.78
N GLU A 256 7.88 39.91 -20.11
CA GLU A 256 9.21 40.40 -20.50
C GLU A 256 10.30 39.33 -20.47
N ILE A 257 10.26 38.40 -19.52
CA ILE A 257 11.18 37.24 -19.47
C ILE A 257 11.01 36.38 -20.72
N CYS A 258 9.77 35.99 -21.04
CA CYS A 258 9.47 35.18 -22.22
C CYS A 258 9.85 35.92 -23.51
N LEU A 259 9.48 37.20 -23.64
CA LEU A 259 9.82 38.01 -24.81
C LEU A 259 11.33 38.22 -24.97
N SER A 260 12.07 38.36 -23.87
CA SER A 260 13.53 38.48 -23.91
C SER A 260 14.20 37.16 -24.33
N ALA A 261 13.66 36.02 -23.90
CA ALA A 261 14.12 34.71 -24.36
C ALA A 261 13.85 34.52 -25.85
N ILE A 262 12.66 34.91 -26.33
CA ILE A 262 12.29 34.89 -27.75
C ILE A 262 13.23 35.80 -28.55
N ALA A 263 13.54 37.00 -28.07
CA ALA A 263 14.48 37.89 -28.76
C ALA A 263 15.89 37.28 -28.91
N LYS A 264 16.33 36.46 -27.95
CA LYS A 264 17.61 35.74 -28.02
C LYS A 264 17.59 34.54 -28.97
N ASN A 265 16.43 33.90 -29.16
CA ASN A 265 16.28 32.77 -30.07
C ASN A 265 14.94 32.84 -30.82
N PRO A 266 14.80 33.77 -31.79
CA PRO A 266 13.50 34.11 -32.38
C PRO A 266 12.95 33.01 -33.28
N ASN A 267 13.81 32.16 -33.83
CA ASN A 267 13.42 31.10 -34.76
C ASN A 267 12.86 29.86 -34.05
N SER A 268 13.13 29.66 -32.76
CA SER A 268 12.65 28.49 -32.02
C SER A 268 11.18 28.58 -31.63
N GLU A 269 10.38 27.62 -32.12
CA GLU A 269 8.98 27.46 -31.72
C GLU A 269 8.85 27.19 -30.21
N LYS A 270 9.79 26.43 -29.65
CA LYS A 270 9.77 26.04 -28.23
C LYS A 270 10.00 27.21 -27.31
N VAL A 271 10.85 28.16 -27.70
CA VAL A 271 11.03 29.40 -26.94
C VAL A 271 9.77 30.27 -27.03
N ARG A 272 9.12 30.35 -28.19
CA ARG A 272 7.85 31.07 -28.35
C ARG A 272 6.70 30.44 -27.54
N GLU A 273 6.69 29.12 -27.38
CA GLU A 273 5.73 28.38 -26.53
C GLU A 273 5.74 28.88 -25.07
N SER A 274 6.84 29.47 -24.59
CA SER A 274 6.96 29.99 -23.21
C SER A 274 5.88 30.99 -22.83
N LEU A 275 5.37 31.78 -23.79
CA LEU A 275 4.29 32.75 -23.57
C LEU A 275 2.98 32.09 -23.09
N LYS A 276 2.71 30.84 -23.48
CA LYS A 276 1.53 30.08 -23.02
C LYS A 276 1.58 29.76 -21.52
N TYR A 277 2.73 29.90 -20.88
CA TYR A 277 2.93 29.61 -19.47
C TYR A 277 2.94 30.86 -18.59
N VAL A 278 2.84 32.06 -19.19
CA VAL A 278 2.64 33.36 -18.50
C VAL A 278 1.15 33.57 -18.15
N MET A 279 0.34 32.52 -18.26
CA MET A 279 -1.09 32.58 -18.03
C MET A 279 -1.46 32.63 -16.54
N PHE A 280 -2.62 33.21 -16.25
CA PHE A 280 -3.23 33.23 -14.93
C PHE A 280 -3.40 31.81 -14.37
N SER A 281 -3.34 31.67 -13.04
CA SER A 281 -3.63 30.40 -12.38
C SER A 281 -5.01 29.87 -12.79
N LYS A 282 -5.14 28.57 -13.05
CA LYS A 282 -6.47 27.92 -13.16
C LYS A 282 -7.18 27.78 -11.81
N ASP A 283 -6.57 28.25 -10.72
CA ASP A 283 -7.17 28.23 -9.39
C ASP A 283 -8.53 28.92 -9.39
N GLU A 284 -9.57 28.11 -9.25
CA GLU A 284 -10.96 28.56 -9.21
C GLU A 284 -11.35 29.11 -7.83
N ASN A 285 -10.45 29.04 -6.84
CA ASN A 285 -10.70 29.44 -5.46
C ASN A 285 -10.60 30.96 -5.24
N GLN A 286 -11.13 31.74 -6.19
CA GLN A 286 -11.26 33.19 -6.12
C GLN A 286 -12.67 33.61 -6.51
N THR A 287 -13.16 34.74 -6.01
CA THR A 287 -14.46 35.27 -6.40
C THR A 287 -14.47 35.66 -7.88
N CYS A 288 -15.65 35.68 -8.51
CA CYS A 288 -15.84 36.15 -9.88
C CYS A 288 -15.35 37.60 -10.04
N LYS A 289 -15.44 38.42 -9.00
CA LYS A 289 -14.86 39.78 -8.96
C LYS A 289 -13.33 39.75 -9.06
N LYS A 290 -12.65 38.99 -8.19
CA LYS A 290 -11.17 38.87 -8.20
C LYS A 290 -10.68 38.26 -9.51
N ARG A 291 -11.37 37.22 -9.99
CA ARG A 291 -11.05 36.57 -11.25
C ARG A 291 -11.17 37.52 -12.43
N ALA A 292 -12.23 38.33 -12.49
CA ALA A 292 -12.38 39.34 -13.53
C ALA A 292 -11.25 40.36 -13.53
N ALA A 293 -10.84 40.85 -12.35
CA ALA A 293 -9.76 41.81 -12.22
C ALA A 293 -8.42 41.23 -12.71
N LEU A 294 -8.13 39.98 -12.34
CA LEU A 294 -6.95 39.26 -12.81
C LEU A 294 -6.96 39.09 -14.34
N LEU A 295 -8.07 38.63 -14.92
CA LEU A 295 -8.19 38.47 -16.38
C LEU A 295 -8.05 39.80 -17.12
N ALA A 296 -8.63 40.88 -16.60
CA ALA A 296 -8.48 42.23 -17.15
C ALA A 296 -7.04 42.72 -17.09
N GLU A 297 -6.31 42.44 -16.00
CA GLU A 297 -4.90 42.76 -15.90
C GLU A 297 -4.06 41.98 -16.93
N HIS A 298 -4.32 40.67 -17.05
CA HIS A 298 -3.71 39.83 -18.08
C HIS A 298 -3.97 40.36 -19.48
N ARG A 299 -5.20 40.74 -19.82
CA ARG A 299 -5.53 41.32 -21.12
C ARG A 299 -4.78 42.63 -21.36
N ARG A 300 -4.72 43.53 -20.37
CA ARG A 300 -3.96 44.79 -20.45
C ARG A 300 -2.45 44.57 -20.65
N VAL A 301 -1.86 43.58 -19.97
CA VAL A 301 -0.43 43.25 -20.12
C VAL A 301 -0.18 42.59 -21.48
N TYR A 302 -1.05 41.65 -21.88
CA TYR A 302 -1.01 41.00 -23.18
C TYR A 302 -1.04 42.01 -24.34
N GLU A 303 -1.95 42.99 -24.32
CA GLU A 303 -2.03 44.02 -25.36
C GLU A 303 -0.77 44.89 -25.45
N ARG A 304 -0.13 45.19 -24.31
CA ARG A 304 1.15 45.92 -24.29
C ARG A 304 2.28 45.07 -24.86
N ALA A 305 2.35 43.79 -24.48
CA ALA A 305 3.30 42.83 -25.03
C ALA A 305 3.11 42.67 -26.55
N LEU A 306 1.86 42.58 -27.02
CA LEU A 306 1.53 42.44 -28.44
C LEU A 306 2.01 43.65 -29.26
N LYS A 307 1.89 44.87 -28.72
CA LYS A 307 2.42 46.09 -29.36
C LYS A 307 3.95 46.06 -29.45
N ARG A 308 4.63 45.54 -28.43
CA ARG A 308 6.10 45.46 -28.37
C ARG A 308 6.70 44.47 -29.36
N VAL A 309 6.05 43.34 -29.60
CA VAL A 309 6.52 42.28 -30.51
C VAL A 309 6.63 42.74 -31.96
N GLY A 310 5.91 43.79 -32.37
CA GLY A 310 5.97 44.31 -33.74
C GLY A 310 5.25 43.41 -34.75
N LYS A 311 5.77 43.28 -35.98
CA LYS A 311 5.16 42.54 -37.10
C LYS A 311 5.66 41.10 -37.29
N ASP A 312 6.46 40.55 -36.37
CA ASP A 312 6.97 39.18 -36.47
C ASP A 312 5.80 38.17 -36.52
N PRO A 313 5.59 37.47 -37.65
CA PRO A 313 4.45 36.57 -37.81
C PRO A 313 4.47 35.38 -36.85
N ALA A 314 5.66 34.84 -36.54
CA ALA A 314 5.80 33.63 -35.72
C ALA A 314 5.56 33.91 -34.24
N VAL A 315 5.99 35.07 -33.75
CA VAL A 315 5.69 35.49 -32.37
C VAL A 315 4.22 35.90 -32.24
N ARG A 316 3.62 36.52 -33.27
CA ARG A 316 2.18 36.83 -33.30
C ARG A 316 1.30 35.59 -33.21
N GLN A 317 1.62 34.54 -33.96
CA GLN A 317 0.89 33.27 -33.86
C GLN A 317 0.93 32.67 -32.44
N SER A 318 2.06 32.81 -31.73
CA SER A 318 2.15 32.33 -30.34
C SER A 318 1.34 33.18 -29.36
N MET A 319 1.20 34.48 -29.64
CA MET A 319 0.34 35.40 -28.90
C MET A 319 -1.15 35.12 -29.13
N GLU A 320 -1.55 34.66 -30.32
CA GLU A 320 -2.94 34.22 -30.59
C GLU A 320 -3.39 33.09 -29.66
N GLY A 321 -2.51 32.11 -29.39
CA GLY A 321 -2.83 31.05 -28.42
C GLY A 321 -3.02 31.56 -26.98
N VAL A 322 -2.34 32.64 -26.60
CA VAL A 322 -2.55 33.31 -25.29
C VAL A 322 -3.88 34.07 -25.29
N ALA A 323 -4.24 34.73 -26.40
CA ALA A 323 -5.52 35.39 -26.55
C ALA A 323 -6.69 34.40 -26.46
N GLN A 324 -6.62 33.29 -27.20
CA GLN A 324 -7.63 32.23 -27.13
C GLN A 324 -7.84 31.73 -25.71
N ALA A 325 -6.77 31.49 -24.97
CA ALA A 325 -6.86 30.99 -23.61
C ALA A 325 -7.42 32.03 -22.62
N LEU A 326 -7.20 33.33 -22.87
CA LEU A 326 -7.88 34.43 -22.16
C LEU A 326 -9.37 34.45 -22.48
N ASP A 327 -9.75 34.31 -23.75
CA ASP A 327 -11.15 34.28 -24.18
C ASP A 327 -11.89 33.07 -23.57
N GLU A 328 -11.26 31.88 -23.55
CA GLU A 328 -11.79 30.68 -22.90
C GLU A 328 -12.01 30.90 -21.39
N ALA A 329 -11.08 31.57 -20.70
CA ALA A 329 -11.23 31.84 -19.28
C ALA A 329 -12.26 32.93 -18.96
N GLU A 330 -12.43 33.92 -19.83
CA GLU A 330 -13.50 34.91 -19.74
C GLU A 330 -14.86 34.26 -19.98
N ALA A 331 -14.97 33.33 -20.94
CA ALA A 331 -16.17 32.53 -21.16
C ALA A 331 -16.49 31.63 -19.95
N ALA A 332 -15.49 30.97 -19.37
CA ALA A 332 -15.65 30.17 -18.15
C ALA A 332 -16.11 31.04 -16.96
N LEU A 333 -15.55 32.25 -16.81
CA LEU A 333 -16.00 33.21 -15.79
C LEU A 333 -17.45 33.66 -16.03
N ALA A 334 -17.84 33.91 -17.28
CA ALA A 334 -19.20 34.27 -17.63
C ALA A 334 -20.19 33.15 -17.25
N LYS A 335 -19.86 31.89 -17.56
CA LYS A 335 -20.64 30.72 -17.14
C LYS A 335 -20.75 30.64 -15.61
N ARG A 336 -19.63 30.76 -14.89
CA ARG A 336 -19.62 30.73 -13.42
C ARG A 336 -20.52 31.82 -12.81
N ARG A 337 -20.58 33.01 -13.40
CA ARG A 337 -21.47 34.09 -12.96
C ARG A 337 -22.95 33.74 -13.10
N GLN A 338 -23.32 32.96 -14.12
CA GLN A 338 -24.69 32.48 -14.32
C GLN A 338 -25.08 31.40 -13.29
N GLU A 339 -24.11 30.67 -12.75
CA GLU A 339 -24.30 29.61 -11.75
C GLU A 339 -24.28 30.12 -10.29
N LEU A 340 -24.09 31.42 -10.07
CA LEU A 340 -24.15 32.01 -8.73
C LEU A 340 -25.57 31.96 -8.16
N GLY A 341 -25.67 31.76 -6.86
CA GLY A 341 -26.95 31.79 -6.16
C GLY A 341 -27.48 33.20 -5.96
N ASN A 342 -28.70 33.28 -5.43
CA ASN A 342 -29.39 34.51 -5.07
C ASN A 342 -29.95 34.46 -3.65
N ALA A 343 -29.43 33.55 -2.80
CA ALA A 343 -29.90 33.39 -1.45
C ALA A 343 -29.62 34.66 -0.62
N LYS A 344 -30.60 35.04 0.20
CA LYS A 344 -30.47 36.18 1.11
C LYS A 344 -29.80 35.76 2.40
N ILE A 345 -28.63 36.30 2.70
CA ILE A 345 -27.94 36.07 3.97
C ILE A 345 -28.09 37.33 4.82
N VAL A 346 -28.68 37.20 6.01
CA VAL A 346 -28.88 38.28 6.97
C VAL A 346 -28.06 37.97 8.22
N LEU A 347 -27.01 38.75 8.46
CA LEU A 347 -26.15 38.66 9.65
C LEU A 347 -26.55 39.75 10.64
N GLU A 348 -26.98 39.37 11.85
CA GLU A 348 -27.33 40.32 12.93
C GLU A 348 -28.34 41.39 12.47
N GLY A 349 -29.31 40.97 11.65
CA GLY A 349 -30.35 41.84 11.08
C GLY A 349 -29.92 42.67 9.86
N LYS A 350 -28.68 42.54 9.37
CA LYS A 350 -28.17 43.22 8.18
C LYS A 350 -28.00 42.26 7.02
N GLU A 351 -28.59 42.56 5.87
CA GLU A 351 -28.40 41.76 4.65
C GLU A 351 -26.98 41.92 4.10
N ILE A 352 -26.38 40.80 3.70
CA ILE A 352 -25.02 40.76 3.19
C ILE A 352 -24.91 41.56 1.88
N GLY A 353 -23.86 42.36 1.75
CA GLY A 353 -23.69 43.26 0.61
C GLY A 353 -22.25 43.76 0.55
N SER A 354 -21.71 43.98 -0.66
CA SER A 354 -20.33 44.46 -0.85
C SER A 354 -20.08 45.85 -0.25
N GLY A 355 -21.12 46.68 -0.16
CA GLY A 355 -21.10 47.98 0.51
C GLY A 355 -21.47 47.94 2.00
N THR A 356 -22.01 46.82 2.51
CA THR A 356 -22.48 46.71 3.90
C THR A 356 -21.60 45.82 4.77
N HIS A 357 -20.92 44.85 4.17
CA HIS A 357 -20.09 43.84 4.84
C HIS A 357 -18.69 43.78 4.23
N VAL A 358 -17.72 43.34 5.03
CA VAL A 358 -16.34 43.13 4.58
C VAL A 358 -15.71 41.97 5.34
N ILE A 359 -14.91 41.15 4.67
CA ILE A 359 -14.12 40.10 5.31
C ILE A 359 -12.80 40.72 5.77
N VAL A 360 -12.45 40.51 7.03
CA VAL A 360 -11.33 41.13 7.69
C VAL A 360 -10.35 40.06 8.15
N VAL A 361 -9.09 40.20 7.79
CA VAL A 361 -7.97 39.36 8.26
C VAL A 361 -7.00 40.18 9.09
N PRO A 362 -6.11 39.55 9.88
CA PRO A 362 -5.08 40.26 10.65
C PRO A 362 -4.19 41.11 9.73
N SER A 363 -3.63 42.20 10.25
CA SER A 363 -2.67 43.04 9.47
C SER A 363 -1.47 42.23 8.96
N GLU A 364 -1.02 41.25 9.75
CA GLU A 364 0.02 40.27 9.39
C GLU A 364 -0.58 38.87 9.25
N ALA A 365 -1.59 38.74 8.39
CA ALA A 365 -2.27 37.46 8.17
C ALA A 365 -1.31 36.36 7.67
N THR A 366 -1.42 35.18 8.24
CA THR A 366 -0.75 33.98 7.75
C THR A 366 -1.30 33.56 6.38
N VAL A 367 -0.53 32.74 5.64
CA VAL A 367 -0.99 32.20 4.36
C VAL A 367 -2.28 31.35 4.49
N GLY A 368 -2.47 30.68 5.64
CA GLY A 368 -3.69 29.93 5.94
C GLY A 368 -4.90 30.84 6.17
N GLU A 369 -4.73 31.92 6.95
CA GLU A 369 -5.80 32.90 7.20
C GLU A 369 -6.25 33.59 5.90
N LEU A 370 -5.30 34.00 5.05
CA LEU A 370 -5.62 34.56 3.74
C LEU A 370 -6.36 33.55 2.85
N ARG A 371 -5.87 32.31 2.80
CA ARG A 371 -6.45 31.24 1.97
C ARG A 371 -7.88 30.91 2.35
N VAL A 372 -8.19 30.87 3.66
CA VAL A 372 -9.54 30.55 4.13
C VAL A 372 -10.49 31.75 4.11
N ALA A 373 -9.99 32.97 4.28
CA ALA A 373 -10.77 34.18 4.03
C ALA A 373 -11.21 34.26 2.56
N ASP A 374 -10.32 33.90 1.62
CA ASP A 374 -10.67 33.78 0.21
C ASP A 374 -11.67 32.66 -0.06
N ASP A 375 -11.53 31.51 0.62
CA ASP A 375 -12.51 30.44 0.51
C ASP A 375 -13.90 30.85 1.03
N LEU A 376 -13.95 31.56 2.16
CA LEU A 376 -15.19 32.13 2.69
C LEU A 376 -15.82 33.10 1.68
N ALA A 377 -15.03 34.01 1.11
CA ALA A 377 -15.51 34.97 0.10
C ALA A 377 -16.12 34.26 -1.12
N VAL A 378 -15.47 33.19 -1.59
CA VAL A 378 -15.95 32.36 -2.71
C VAL A 378 -17.28 31.70 -2.37
N HIS A 379 -17.40 31.08 -1.20
CA HIS A 379 -18.63 30.39 -0.83
C HIS A 379 -19.78 31.37 -0.62
N LEU A 380 -19.55 32.52 0.02
CA LEU A 380 -20.57 33.56 0.17
C LEU A 380 -21.04 34.09 -1.19
N GLU A 381 -20.14 34.31 -2.15
CA GLU A 381 -20.49 34.69 -3.52
C GLU A 381 -21.26 33.57 -4.23
N GLN A 382 -20.84 32.31 -4.09
CA GLN A 382 -21.54 31.17 -4.68
C GLN A 382 -22.98 31.02 -4.17
N ILE A 383 -23.23 31.37 -2.90
CA ILE A 383 -24.54 31.28 -2.24
C ILE A 383 -25.45 32.48 -2.60
N SER A 384 -24.90 33.69 -2.53
CA SER A 384 -25.68 34.94 -2.58
C SER A 384 -25.53 35.75 -3.86
N GLY A 385 -24.53 35.45 -4.68
CA GLY A 385 -24.12 36.27 -5.83
C GLY A 385 -23.32 37.51 -5.43
N ILE A 386 -23.08 37.75 -4.14
CA ILE A 386 -22.39 38.94 -3.64
C ILE A 386 -20.91 38.65 -3.38
N ALA A 387 -20.03 39.38 -4.08
CA ALA A 387 -18.59 39.34 -3.85
C ALA A 387 -18.19 40.32 -2.73
N LEU A 388 -17.73 39.78 -1.60
CA LEU A 388 -17.14 40.59 -0.53
C LEU A 388 -15.65 40.82 -0.74
N ASP A 389 -15.16 41.97 -0.30
CA ASP A 389 -13.73 42.25 -0.26
C ASP A 389 -13.10 41.57 0.96
N VAL A 390 -11.87 41.08 0.79
CA VAL A 390 -10.99 40.64 1.88
C VAL A 390 -9.97 41.74 2.11
N VAL A 391 -9.93 42.30 3.31
CA VAL A 391 -9.04 43.41 3.69
C VAL A 391 -8.33 43.12 5.01
N ALA A 392 -7.18 43.75 5.22
CA ALA A 392 -6.54 43.78 6.54
C ALA A 392 -7.37 44.62 7.54
N GLU A 393 -7.24 44.33 8.83
CA GLU A 393 -8.06 44.96 9.89
C GLU A 393 -7.87 46.47 10.03
N ASP A 394 -6.74 47.01 9.59
CA ASP A 394 -6.49 48.45 9.48
C ASP A 394 -7.32 49.14 8.38
N LYS A 395 -7.96 48.36 7.48
CA LYS A 395 -8.75 48.81 6.32
C LYS A 395 -10.23 48.43 6.37
N ILE A 396 -10.73 48.05 7.54
CA ILE A 396 -12.12 47.65 7.79
C ILE A 396 -13.17 48.67 7.30
N GLY A 397 -12.92 49.97 7.52
CA GLY A 397 -13.88 51.04 7.23
C GLY A 397 -15.15 50.97 8.11
N ALA A 398 -16.27 51.48 7.61
CA ALA A 398 -17.57 51.52 8.32
C ALA A 398 -18.48 50.29 8.05
N ARG A 399 -18.01 49.33 7.25
CA ARG A 399 -18.77 48.11 6.90
C ARG A 399 -18.81 47.16 8.09
N TYR A 400 -19.86 46.34 8.18
CA TYR A 400 -19.96 45.28 9.18
C TYR A 400 -18.83 44.24 8.96
N PRO A 401 -17.95 44.02 9.93
CA PRO A 401 -16.81 43.14 9.74
C PRO A 401 -17.14 41.67 9.96
N ILE A 402 -16.56 40.84 9.10
CA ILE A 402 -16.46 39.39 9.28
C ILE A 402 -14.98 39.08 9.53
N PHE A 403 -14.58 39.01 10.80
CA PHE A 403 -13.21 38.72 11.19
C PHE A 403 -12.89 37.25 10.97
N VAL A 404 -11.80 36.97 10.26
CA VAL A 404 -11.26 35.63 10.01
C VAL A 404 -9.84 35.57 10.56
N GLY A 405 -9.61 34.68 11.52
CA GLY A 405 -8.30 34.52 12.15
C GLY A 405 -8.06 35.44 13.35
N LYS A 406 -6.78 35.67 13.69
CA LYS A 406 -6.35 36.34 14.93
C LYS A 406 -6.28 37.86 14.82
N CYS A 407 -7.38 38.50 14.45
CA CYS A 407 -7.41 39.96 14.38
C CYS A 407 -7.17 40.58 15.78
N GLU A 408 -6.46 41.71 15.86
CA GLU A 408 -6.15 42.39 17.11
C GLU A 408 -7.43 42.78 17.87
N GLN A 409 -8.46 43.23 17.15
CA GLN A 409 -9.76 43.58 17.74
C GLN A 409 -10.44 42.37 18.39
N VAL A 410 -10.36 41.20 17.76
CA VAL A 410 -10.88 39.95 18.32
C VAL A 410 -10.11 39.56 19.56
N SER A 411 -8.77 39.66 19.52
CA SER A 411 -7.89 39.32 20.63
C SER A 411 -8.10 40.24 21.84
N LYS A 412 -8.30 41.54 21.64
CA LYS A 412 -8.63 42.49 22.72
C LYS A 412 -10.00 42.24 23.34
N ARG A 413 -10.97 41.84 22.52
CA ARG A 413 -12.33 41.57 22.97
C ARG A 413 -12.46 40.23 23.69
N PHE A 414 -11.68 39.24 23.28
CA PHE A 414 -11.70 37.87 23.81
C PHE A 414 -10.28 37.37 24.18
N PRO A 415 -9.58 38.06 25.11
CA PRO A 415 -8.17 37.79 25.39
C PRO A 415 -7.91 36.37 25.91
N GLU A 416 -8.92 35.78 26.54
CA GLU A 416 -8.85 34.47 27.17
C GLU A 416 -9.20 33.30 26.24
N VAL A 417 -9.79 33.56 25.06
CA VAL A 417 -10.35 32.49 24.21
C VAL A 417 -9.28 31.88 23.31
N LEU A 418 -8.65 32.69 22.45
CA LEU A 418 -7.70 32.21 21.44
C LEU A 418 -6.52 31.39 22.02
N PRO A 419 -5.93 31.75 23.18
CA PRO A 419 -4.86 30.95 23.78
C PRO A 419 -5.28 29.54 24.20
N LYS A 420 -6.56 29.30 24.50
CA LYS A 420 -7.08 28.01 25.00
C LYS A 420 -7.45 27.05 23.87
N LEU A 421 -7.63 27.53 22.64
CA LEU A 421 -8.15 26.74 21.52
C LEU A 421 -7.19 25.65 21.01
N GLY A 422 -5.91 25.65 21.39
CA GLY A 422 -4.91 24.75 20.81
C GLY A 422 -4.86 24.88 19.29
N THR A 423 -4.36 23.88 18.56
CA THR A 423 -4.14 24.00 17.11
C THR A 423 -5.44 23.97 16.27
N ASP A 424 -6.44 23.24 16.75
CA ASP A 424 -7.64 22.86 15.98
C ASP A 424 -8.93 23.47 16.53
N GLY A 425 -8.91 24.05 17.73
CA GLY A 425 -10.10 24.64 18.35
C GLY A 425 -10.61 25.87 17.60
N ILE A 426 -11.91 26.09 17.69
CA ILE A 426 -12.64 27.12 16.96
C ILE A 426 -13.40 28.04 17.92
N PHE A 427 -13.53 29.29 17.50
CA PHE A 427 -14.39 30.27 18.13
C PHE A 427 -15.22 30.98 17.06
N ILE A 428 -16.55 30.87 17.19
CA ILE A 428 -17.53 31.51 16.32
C ILE A 428 -18.42 32.39 17.19
N PHE A 429 -18.43 33.68 16.91
CA PHE A 429 -19.21 34.64 17.68
C PHE A 429 -19.85 35.68 16.76
N SER A 430 -21.10 36.07 17.00
CA SER A 430 -21.73 37.18 16.27
C SER A 430 -22.51 38.09 17.19
N ASP A 431 -22.39 39.39 16.93
CA ASP A 431 -23.25 40.43 17.48
C ASP A 431 -23.24 41.68 16.58
N LYS A 432 -23.88 42.77 17.02
CA LYS A 432 -23.96 44.01 16.22
C LYS A 432 -22.62 44.60 15.78
N SER A 433 -21.51 44.23 16.40
CA SER A 433 -20.17 44.75 16.08
C SER A 433 -19.40 43.89 15.06
N GLY A 434 -19.82 42.65 14.79
CA GLY A 434 -19.14 41.81 13.81
C GLY A 434 -19.44 40.32 13.96
N LEU A 435 -19.12 39.56 12.91
CA LEU A 435 -19.01 38.10 12.94
C LEU A 435 -17.52 37.75 13.13
N VAL A 436 -17.21 36.87 14.08
CA VAL A 436 -15.87 36.37 14.36
C VAL A 436 -15.82 34.90 14.01
N LEU A 437 -14.86 34.52 13.16
CA LEU A 437 -14.52 33.17 12.75
C LEU A 437 -13.04 32.96 13.04
N ALA A 438 -12.71 32.59 14.28
CA ALA A 438 -11.34 32.57 14.77
C ALA A 438 -10.91 31.17 15.24
N GLY A 439 -9.60 30.96 15.18
CA GLY A 439 -8.92 29.77 15.65
C GLY A 439 -7.41 29.98 15.49
N ASN A 440 -6.61 29.00 15.94
CA ASN A 440 -5.18 29.02 15.68
C ASN A 440 -4.89 28.43 14.28
N GLN A 441 -3.85 27.62 14.12
CA GLN A 441 -3.33 27.15 12.82
C GLN A 441 -4.40 26.50 11.91
N ARG A 442 -4.98 25.36 12.31
CA ARG A 442 -6.06 24.70 11.55
C ARG A 442 -7.44 25.17 11.99
N GLY A 443 -7.56 25.56 13.25
CA GLY A 443 -8.79 26.05 13.84
C GLY A 443 -9.45 27.18 13.04
N VAL A 444 -8.68 28.10 12.43
CA VAL A 444 -9.28 29.15 11.58
C VAL A 444 -10.02 28.59 10.36
N HIS A 445 -9.46 27.56 9.71
CA HIS A 445 -10.14 26.87 8.61
C HIS A 445 -11.42 26.19 9.11
N TYR A 446 -11.32 25.48 10.22
CA TYR A 446 -12.45 24.75 10.80
C TYR A 446 -13.56 25.67 11.29
N ALA A 447 -13.25 26.87 11.80
CA ALA A 447 -14.25 27.87 12.20
C ALA A 447 -15.07 28.33 10.99
N VAL A 448 -14.40 28.64 9.87
CA VAL A 448 -15.05 29.02 8.60
C VAL A 448 -15.91 27.88 8.07
N TYR A 449 -15.38 26.66 7.98
CA TYR A 449 -16.14 25.53 7.47
C TYR A 449 -17.29 25.12 8.37
N THR A 450 -17.16 25.25 9.70
CA THR A 450 -18.25 25.03 10.65
C THR A 450 -19.35 26.08 10.48
N PHE A 451 -19.00 27.36 10.28
CA PHE A 451 -19.97 28.41 9.97
C PHE A 451 -20.74 28.14 8.66
N LEU A 452 -20.01 27.83 7.58
CA LEU A 452 -20.60 27.50 6.28
C LEU A 452 -21.52 26.27 6.37
N GLU A 453 -21.12 25.25 7.13
CA GLU A 453 -21.86 24.00 7.30
C GLU A 453 -23.12 24.19 8.17
N GLU A 454 -22.99 24.79 9.34
CA GLU A 454 -24.06 24.86 10.34
C GLU A 454 -25.05 26.00 10.08
N GLN A 455 -24.57 27.15 9.57
CA GLN A 455 -25.40 28.35 9.42
C GLN A 455 -25.90 28.55 8.00
N LEU A 456 -25.15 28.07 7.00
CA LEU A 456 -25.44 28.29 5.58
C LEU A 456 -25.72 26.99 4.80
N GLY A 457 -25.68 25.82 5.45
CA GLY A 457 -26.12 24.55 4.86
C GLY A 457 -25.15 23.90 3.87
N CYS A 458 -23.90 24.40 3.77
CA CYS A 458 -22.88 23.82 2.91
C CYS A 458 -22.51 22.38 3.35
N ARG A 459 -22.26 21.48 2.40
CA ARG A 459 -21.80 20.11 2.65
C ARG A 459 -20.75 19.69 1.63
N TRP A 460 -19.76 18.91 2.06
CA TRP A 460 -18.74 18.32 1.19
C TRP A 460 -18.72 16.81 1.42
N PHE A 461 -19.46 16.06 0.60
CA PHE A 461 -19.68 14.63 0.77
C PHE A 461 -18.54 13.80 0.19
N THR A 462 -17.99 14.22 -0.94
CA THR A 462 -16.78 13.68 -1.59
C THR A 462 -16.00 14.83 -2.23
N GLU A 463 -14.93 14.54 -2.97
CA GLU A 463 -14.20 15.53 -3.77
C GLU A 463 -15.09 16.15 -4.87
N ASP A 464 -15.93 15.34 -5.51
CA ASP A 464 -16.77 15.69 -6.66
C ASP A 464 -18.27 15.89 -6.31
N CYS A 465 -18.68 15.59 -5.07
CA CYS A 465 -20.05 15.73 -4.60
C CYS A 465 -20.11 16.65 -3.38
N PHE A 466 -20.71 17.81 -3.56
CA PHE A 466 -20.91 18.80 -2.50
C PHE A 466 -22.21 19.56 -2.73
N ARG A 467 -22.73 20.17 -1.67
CA ARG A 467 -23.96 20.98 -1.70
C ARG A 467 -23.61 22.38 -1.22
N ILE A 468 -23.74 23.36 -2.12
CA ILE A 468 -23.68 24.78 -1.80
C ILE A 468 -25.06 25.38 -2.08
N PRO A 469 -25.83 25.82 -1.06
CA PRO A 469 -27.17 26.35 -1.29
C PRO A 469 -27.17 27.57 -2.20
N LYS A 470 -28.12 27.62 -3.14
CA LYS A 470 -28.20 28.67 -4.18
C LYS A 470 -29.38 29.62 -4.01
N SER A 471 -30.34 29.27 -3.17
CA SER A 471 -31.55 30.05 -2.93
C SER A 471 -32.01 29.88 -1.48
N GLY A 472 -32.99 30.70 -1.07
CA GLY A 472 -33.51 30.72 0.30
C GLY A 472 -33.08 31.96 1.08
N ALA A 473 -33.42 31.99 2.38
CA ALA A 473 -33.07 33.07 3.29
C ALA A 473 -32.43 32.51 4.56
N PHE A 474 -31.19 32.90 4.83
CA PHE A 474 -30.40 32.50 5.99
C PHE A 474 -30.35 33.66 6.97
N LYS A 475 -30.98 33.50 8.14
CA LYS A 475 -30.90 34.48 9.23
C LYS A 475 -29.92 33.95 10.28
N VAL A 476 -28.82 34.67 10.46
CA VAL A 476 -27.75 34.30 11.38
C VAL A 476 -27.60 35.41 12.42
N GLY A 477 -27.65 35.06 13.70
CA GLY A 477 -27.38 36.00 14.77
C GLY A 477 -27.32 35.34 16.14
N GLY A 478 -26.73 36.04 17.11
CA GLY A 478 -26.55 35.58 18.48
C GLY A 478 -25.64 34.36 18.60
N LEU A 479 -24.68 34.18 17.69
CA LEU A 479 -23.77 33.03 17.73
C LEU A 479 -22.77 33.18 18.88
N LYS A 480 -22.58 32.09 19.64
CA LYS A 480 -21.46 31.93 20.57
C LYS A 480 -21.11 30.45 20.66
N LYS A 481 -20.10 30.02 19.91
CA LYS A 481 -19.59 28.65 19.89
C LYS A 481 -18.08 28.69 20.13
N GLU A 482 -17.67 28.05 21.22
CA GLU A 482 -16.28 27.71 21.50
C GLU A 482 -16.21 26.19 21.49
N PHE A 483 -15.37 25.61 20.63
CA PHE A 483 -15.29 24.17 20.48
C PHE A 483 -13.83 23.74 20.27
N ILE A 484 -13.37 22.83 21.14
CA ILE A 484 -12.05 22.21 21.06
C ILE A 484 -12.29 20.72 20.81
N PRO A 485 -11.84 20.15 19.68
CA PRO A 485 -12.04 18.73 19.40
C PRO A 485 -11.31 17.89 20.45
N VAL A 486 -12.01 16.90 21.00
CA VAL A 486 -11.44 15.99 22.02
C VAL A 486 -10.31 15.15 21.45
N LEU A 487 -10.40 14.81 20.16
CA LEU A 487 -9.37 14.10 19.42
C LEU A 487 -8.37 15.09 18.81
N GLU A 488 -7.13 15.08 19.29
CA GLU A 488 -6.02 15.83 18.70
C GLU A 488 -5.62 15.27 17.33
N TYR A 489 -5.76 13.95 17.11
CA TYR A 489 -5.39 13.27 15.86
C TYR A 489 -6.60 12.52 15.26
N ARG A 490 -6.94 12.82 14.00
CA ARG A 490 -8.10 12.28 13.28
C ARG A 490 -7.67 11.85 11.89
N CYS A 491 -7.61 10.54 11.66
CA CYS A 491 -7.04 9.98 10.44
C CYS A 491 -7.82 8.77 9.93
N THR A 492 -7.85 8.63 8.61
CA THR A 492 -8.24 7.42 7.89
C THR A 492 -7.47 7.38 6.57
N ASP A 493 -7.44 6.25 5.87
CA ASP A 493 -6.58 6.03 4.71
C ASP A 493 -7.28 5.64 3.41
N TYR A 494 -8.62 5.64 3.35
CA TYR A 494 -9.33 5.51 2.08
C TYR A 494 -8.79 6.50 1.04
N PRO A 495 -8.54 6.10 -0.22
CA PRO A 495 -8.09 7.01 -1.27
C PRO A 495 -9.01 8.24 -1.44
N SER A 496 -10.32 8.07 -1.25
CA SER A 496 -11.32 9.13 -1.33
C SER A 496 -11.25 10.16 -0.19
N SER A 497 -10.51 9.88 0.90
CA SER A 497 -10.34 10.81 2.03
C SER A 497 -9.14 11.74 1.87
N ARG A 498 -8.22 11.43 0.95
CA ARG A 498 -6.92 12.12 0.77
C ARG A 498 -6.97 13.44 -0.02
N PRO A 499 -7.95 13.72 -0.91
CA PRO A 499 -8.03 15.02 -1.57
C PRO A 499 -8.08 16.17 -0.56
N LEU A 500 -7.09 17.08 -0.64
CA LEU A 500 -6.82 18.08 0.41
C LEU A 500 -8.04 18.92 0.79
N ALA A 501 -8.80 19.39 -0.20
CA ALA A 501 -9.98 20.21 0.04
C ALA A 501 -11.07 19.43 0.80
N PHE A 502 -11.31 18.17 0.43
CA PHE A 502 -12.25 17.30 1.14
C PHE A 502 -11.78 17.08 2.59
N SER A 503 -10.50 16.73 2.79
CA SER A 503 -9.97 16.39 4.12
C SER A 503 -10.11 17.57 5.09
N VAL A 504 -9.71 18.77 4.67
CA VAL A 504 -9.68 19.95 5.56
C VAL A 504 -11.09 20.48 5.82
N ARG A 505 -11.96 20.51 4.81
CA ARG A 505 -13.37 20.91 4.98
C ARG A 505 -14.14 19.97 5.93
N ASN A 506 -13.74 18.70 5.95
CA ASN A 506 -14.25 17.67 6.85
C ASN A 506 -13.37 17.43 8.11
N LYS A 507 -12.45 18.36 8.41
CA LYS A 507 -11.64 18.40 9.64
C LYS A 507 -10.76 17.17 9.94
N TYR A 508 -10.37 16.41 8.93
CA TYR A 508 -9.24 15.48 9.07
C TYR A 508 -7.94 16.27 9.26
N ASN A 509 -7.00 15.72 10.05
CA ASN A 509 -5.68 16.34 10.27
C ASN A 509 -4.50 15.36 10.31
N GLY A 510 -4.72 14.07 10.07
CA GLY A 510 -3.72 13.02 10.28
C GLY A 510 -2.73 12.79 9.12
N GLN A 511 -1.98 11.67 9.23
CA GLN A 511 -0.82 11.35 8.40
C GLN A 511 -1.13 11.27 6.90
N MET A 512 -2.34 10.80 6.55
CA MET A 512 -2.72 10.47 5.17
C MET A 512 -3.10 11.69 4.31
N ILE A 513 -3.19 12.87 4.92
CA ILE A 513 -3.53 14.11 4.22
C ILE A 513 -2.27 14.68 3.55
N PRO A 514 -2.35 15.30 2.37
CA PRO A 514 -1.25 16.07 1.79
C PRO A 514 -0.78 17.18 2.74
N ASP A 515 0.52 17.33 2.94
CA ASP A 515 1.05 18.42 3.76
C ASP A 515 0.94 19.75 2.99
N ASN A 516 0.23 20.73 3.56
CA ASN A 516 0.04 22.03 2.93
C ASN A 516 -0.23 23.12 3.98
N GLU A 517 0.74 24.01 4.20
CA GLU A 517 0.65 25.12 5.16
C GLU A 517 -0.46 26.13 4.83
N THR A 518 -0.79 26.33 3.54
CA THR A 518 -1.90 27.23 3.13
C THR A 518 -3.26 26.69 3.53
N TRP A 519 -3.35 25.42 3.91
CA TRP A 519 -4.57 24.77 4.42
C TRP A 519 -4.47 24.41 5.91
N GLY A 520 -3.48 24.97 6.63
CA GLY A 520 -3.27 24.75 8.06
C GLY A 520 -2.34 23.58 8.41
N GLY A 521 -1.75 22.91 7.41
CA GLY A 521 -0.82 21.78 7.62
C GLY A 521 -1.50 20.54 8.20
N LYS A 522 -0.72 19.62 8.76
CA LYS A 522 -1.20 18.35 9.32
C LYS A 522 -0.38 17.90 10.54
N ILE A 523 -0.89 16.90 11.26
CA ILE A 523 -0.09 16.08 12.16
C ILE A 523 0.59 15.01 11.31
N SER A 524 1.91 15.07 11.27
CA SER A 524 2.73 14.20 10.43
C SER A 524 3.63 13.28 11.27
N TYR A 525 3.85 12.10 10.72
CA TYR A 525 4.73 11.09 11.26
C TYR A 525 6.07 11.06 10.52
N GLN A 526 7.14 10.81 11.25
CA GLN A 526 8.38 10.27 10.72
C GLN A 526 8.46 8.77 11.07
N GLY A 527 8.65 7.95 10.03
CA GLY A 527 8.18 6.56 10.05
C GLY A 527 6.64 6.51 10.00
N PHE A 528 6.03 5.33 10.07
CA PHE A 528 4.62 5.16 10.40
C PHE A 528 4.43 3.71 10.83
N VAL A 529 4.72 3.48 12.11
CA VAL A 529 4.84 2.17 12.77
C VAL A 529 5.83 1.18 12.15
N HIS A 530 6.00 0.02 12.79
CA HIS A 530 6.91 -1.05 12.38
C HIS A 530 8.33 -0.56 12.06
N THR A 531 8.84 0.33 12.90
CA THR A 531 10.03 1.14 12.60
C THR A 531 11.34 0.55 13.09
N PHE A 532 11.32 -0.51 13.90
CA PHE A 532 12.54 -1.11 14.47
C PHE A 532 13.61 -1.43 13.42
N ASN A 533 13.25 -2.05 12.30
CA ASN A 533 14.21 -2.33 11.23
C ASN A 533 14.69 -1.06 10.50
N GLY A 534 13.94 0.04 10.53
CA GLY A 534 14.41 1.34 10.01
C GLY A 534 15.34 2.07 10.98
N LEU A 535 15.19 1.84 12.28
CA LEU A 535 15.98 2.46 13.35
C LEU A 535 17.31 1.73 13.59
N VAL A 536 17.28 0.40 13.56
CA VAL A 536 18.43 -0.50 13.72
C VAL A 536 18.36 -1.58 12.63
N PRO A 537 18.87 -1.31 11.41
CA PRO A 537 18.71 -2.22 10.26
C PRO A 537 19.45 -3.56 10.41
N PRO A 538 18.76 -4.72 10.26
CA PRO A 538 19.40 -6.04 10.25
C PRO A 538 20.51 -6.20 9.23
N GLY A 539 20.36 -5.63 8.02
CA GLY A 539 21.40 -5.67 7.00
C GLY A 539 22.70 -4.98 7.43
N GLN A 540 22.62 -3.95 8.27
CA GLN A 540 23.78 -3.19 8.73
C GLN A 540 24.44 -3.81 9.98
N TYR A 541 23.64 -4.30 10.93
CA TYR A 541 24.16 -4.74 12.22
C TYR A 541 24.04 -6.24 12.50
N GLY A 542 23.16 -6.97 11.81
CA GLY A 542 22.75 -8.34 12.16
C GLY A 542 23.91 -9.34 12.22
N ALA A 543 24.81 -9.30 11.24
CA ALA A 543 25.94 -10.23 11.17
C ALA A 543 27.03 -9.93 12.21
N ALA A 544 27.33 -8.65 12.44
CA ALA A 544 28.40 -8.23 13.37
C ALA A 544 27.93 -8.15 14.83
N HIS A 545 26.64 -7.86 15.03
CA HIS A 545 26.00 -7.61 16.32
C HIS A 545 24.67 -8.37 16.44
N PRO A 546 24.67 -9.70 16.38
CA PRO A 546 23.46 -10.50 16.51
C PRO A 546 22.74 -10.28 17.87
N GLU A 547 23.47 -9.85 18.90
CA GLU A 547 22.95 -9.50 20.24
C GLU A 547 22.03 -8.27 20.27
N TYR A 548 21.98 -7.48 19.19
CA TYR A 548 21.05 -6.36 19.04
C TYR A 548 19.61 -6.85 18.77
N TYR A 549 19.47 -8.08 18.31
CA TYR A 549 18.20 -8.66 17.90
C TYR A 549 17.72 -9.72 18.89
N SER A 550 16.48 -10.16 18.68
CA SER A 550 15.79 -11.08 19.56
C SER A 550 16.55 -12.38 19.74
N GLU A 551 16.66 -12.82 20.99
CA GLU A 551 16.97 -14.20 21.31
C GLU A 551 15.67 -15.01 21.31
N ARG A 552 15.63 -16.15 20.63
CA ARG A 552 14.51 -17.10 20.68
C ARG A 552 15.06 -18.51 20.80
N ASN A 553 14.56 -19.29 21.74
CA ASN A 553 15.04 -20.66 22.00
C ASN A 553 16.59 -20.73 22.11
N GLY A 554 17.18 -19.75 22.80
CA GLY A 554 18.64 -19.65 23.01
C GLY A 554 19.46 -19.21 21.79
N LYS A 555 18.83 -18.84 20.67
CA LYS A 555 19.52 -18.37 19.45
C LYS A 555 19.15 -16.94 19.11
N ARG A 556 20.14 -16.13 18.70
CA ARG A 556 19.89 -14.80 18.15
C ARG A 556 19.33 -14.91 16.74
N VAL A 557 18.26 -14.16 16.48
CA VAL A 557 17.55 -14.16 15.20
C VAL A 557 17.51 -12.73 14.69
N TRP A 558 18.15 -12.47 13.55
CA TRP A 558 18.09 -11.19 12.84
C TRP A 558 17.68 -11.38 11.37
N GLU A 559 17.75 -12.60 10.85
CA GLU A 559 17.26 -12.99 9.53
C GLU A 559 15.77 -13.36 9.61
N GLY A 560 14.94 -12.74 8.78
CA GLY A 560 13.48 -12.95 8.78
C GLY A 560 12.74 -12.21 9.89
N PRO A 561 11.55 -12.69 10.34
CA PRO A 561 10.73 -12.01 11.32
C PRO A 561 11.41 -12.00 12.69
N SER A 562 11.89 -10.82 13.11
CA SER A 562 12.55 -10.56 14.39
C SER A 562 12.14 -9.20 14.98
N GLN A 563 12.49 -9.01 16.26
CA GLN A 563 12.40 -7.75 16.98
C GLN A 563 13.78 -7.37 17.55
N LEU A 564 13.91 -6.15 18.08
CA LEU A 564 15.11 -5.71 18.79
C LEU A 564 15.20 -6.27 20.22
N CYS A 565 16.41 -6.41 20.73
CA CYS A 565 16.68 -6.69 22.13
C CYS A 565 16.62 -5.38 22.95
N LEU A 566 15.44 -5.06 23.50
CA LEU A 566 15.14 -3.75 24.11
C LEU A 566 15.87 -3.46 25.42
N THR A 567 16.52 -4.47 26.02
CA THR A 567 17.37 -4.30 27.21
C THR A 567 18.86 -4.14 26.87
N ASN A 568 19.23 -4.09 25.59
CA ASN A 568 20.61 -3.88 25.16
C ASN A 568 20.93 -2.36 25.10
N PRO A 569 21.93 -1.86 25.84
CA PRO A 569 22.24 -0.42 25.88
C PRO A 569 22.72 0.15 24.54
N ASP A 570 23.39 -0.64 23.70
CA ASP A 570 23.87 -0.17 22.40
C ASP A 570 22.71 0.01 21.42
N VAL A 571 21.71 -0.87 21.47
CA VAL A 571 20.46 -0.74 20.70
C VAL A 571 19.73 0.56 21.05
N LEU A 572 19.68 0.92 22.34
CA LEU A 572 19.09 2.18 22.79
C LEU A 572 19.86 3.38 22.24
N LYS A 573 21.20 3.35 22.34
CA LYS A 573 22.06 4.41 21.82
C LYS A 573 21.86 4.62 20.31
N ILE A 574 21.94 3.54 19.53
CA ILE A 574 21.76 3.58 18.07
C ILE A 574 20.36 4.10 17.72
N THR A 575 19.34 3.68 18.46
CA THR A 575 17.96 4.14 18.24
C THR A 575 17.82 5.64 18.49
N ILE A 576 18.39 6.16 19.58
CA ILE A 576 18.41 7.61 19.86
C ILE A 576 19.10 8.36 18.71
N GLU A 577 20.27 7.89 18.27
CA GLU A 577 20.99 8.50 17.15
C GLU A 577 20.17 8.47 15.84
N SER A 578 19.48 7.36 15.55
CA SER A 578 18.57 7.23 14.41
C SER A 578 17.37 8.17 14.50
N VAL A 579 16.72 8.26 15.66
CA VAL A 579 15.61 9.21 15.90
C VAL A 579 16.07 10.65 15.72
N ARG A 580 17.25 11.02 16.23
CA ARG A 580 17.83 12.36 16.04
C ARG A 580 18.12 12.65 14.56
N ARG A 581 18.64 11.67 13.81
CA ARG A 581 18.81 11.80 12.35
C ARG A 581 17.48 11.98 11.64
N TRP A 582 16.44 11.25 12.05
CA TRP A 582 15.09 11.36 11.51
C TRP A 582 14.46 12.72 11.77
N ILE A 583 14.59 13.27 12.98
CA ILE A 583 14.13 14.64 13.31
C ILE A 583 14.87 15.67 12.45
N LYS A 584 16.19 15.53 12.27
CA LYS A 584 16.97 16.43 11.40
C LYS A 584 16.54 16.35 9.93
N ALA A 585 16.23 15.16 9.43
CA ALA A 585 15.80 14.95 8.06
C ALA A 585 14.37 15.45 7.80
N ASN A 586 13.50 15.37 8.81
CA ASN A 586 12.11 15.79 8.73
C ASN A 586 11.70 16.61 9.97
N PRO A 587 12.12 17.89 10.07
CA PRO A 587 11.87 18.72 11.25
C PRO A 587 10.38 19.04 11.47
N LYS A 588 9.56 18.93 10.42
CA LYS A 588 8.10 19.17 10.48
C LYS A 588 7.32 17.99 11.06
N ALA A 589 7.93 16.81 11.18
CA ALA A 589 7.31 15.67 11.85
C ALA A 589 6.91 16.05 13.27
N THR A 590 5.63 15.86 13.60
CA THR A 590 5.10 16.07 14.95
C THR A 590 5.25 14.81 15.80
N ILE A 591 5.23 13.65 15.17
CA ILE A 591 5.30 12.34 15.84
C ILE A 591 6.41 11.50 15.20
N ILE A 592 7.23 10.85 16.01
CA ILE A 592 8.27 9.90 15.57
C ILE A 592 7.89 8.52 16.09
N SER A 593 7.73 7.53 15.21
CA SER A 593 7.36 6.18 15.66
C SER A 593 8.59 5.35 16.02
N VAL A 594 8.60 4.79 17.24
CA VAL A 594 9.59 3.84 17.76
C VAL A 594 8.81 2.59 18.18
N SER A 595 8.56 1.70 17.23
CA SER A 595 7.59 0.61 17.40
C SER A 595 8.06 -0.71 16.83
N GLN A 596 7.58 -1.79 17.47
CA GLN A 596 7.85 -3.17 17.09
C GLN A 596 7.50 -3.46 15.62
N ASN A 597 8.29 -4.33 14.98
CA ASN A 597 8.01 -4.82 13.62
C ASN A 597 6.72 -5.64 13.59
N ASP A 598 6.11 -5.77 12.41
CA ASP A 598 4.83 -6.47 12.22
C ASP A 598 4.98 -8.00 12.28
N ASN A 599 5.06 -8.54 13.49
CA ASN A 599 5.00 -9.97 13.78
C ASN A 599 4.70 -10.21 15.27
N GLN A 600 4.30 -11.44 15.61
CA GLN A 600 3.94 -11.85 16.97
C GLN A 600 5.14 -12.32 17.82
N THR A 601 6.38 -12.14 17.35
CA THR A 601 7.57 -12.63 18.07
C THR A 601 8.18 -11.53 18.91
N TYR A 602 8.92 -11.91 19.96
CA TYR A 602 9.61 -11.00 20.88
C TYR A 602 10.91 -11.62 21.38
N CYS A 603 11.77 -10.78 21.98
CA CYS A 603 13.05 -11.22 22.54
C CYS A 603 12.85 -11.99 23.86
N GLN A 604 13.33 -13.23 23.90
CA GLN A 604 13.27 -14.14 25.04
C GLN A 604 14.55 -14.14 25.88
N CYS A 605 15.46 -13.19 25.67
CA CYS A 605 16.68 -13.14 26.47
C CYS A 605 16.33 -12.89 27.95
N ALA A 606 17.18 -13.39 28.85
CA ALA A 606 16.91 -13.37 30.29
C ALA A 606 16.55 -11.98 30.84
N LYS A 607 17.19 -10.91 30.34
CA LYS A 607 16.91 -9.53 30.77
C LYS A 607 15.55 -9.02 30.32
N CYS A 608 15.17 -9.24 29.05
CA CYS A 608 13.85 -8.87 28.53
C CYS A 608 12.75 -9.62 29.27
N MET A 609 12.92 -10.93 29.47
CA MET A 609 11.94 -11.77 30.15
C MET A 609 11.76 -11.39 31.62
N ALA A 610 12.85 -11.16 32.36
CA ALA A 610 12.76 -10.71 33.75
C ALA A 610 12.02 -9.37 33.88
N LEU A 611 12.23 -8.46 32.93
CA LEU A 611 11.53 -7.17 32.93
C LEU A 611 10.05 -7.32 32.56
N ALA A 612 9.72 -8.17 31.58
CA ALA A 612 8.33 -8.48 31.23
C ALA A 612 7.57 -9.16 32.36
N GLU A 613 8.21 -10.08 33.09
CA GLU A 613 7.64 -10.74 34.27
C GLU A 613 7.37 -9.74 35.39
N LYS A 614 8.35 -8.88 35.70
CA LYS A 614 8.20 -7.82 36.70
C LYS A 614 7.03 -6.89 36.38
N GLU A 615 6.89 -6.49 35.11
CA GLU A 615 5.81 -5.61 34.65
C GLU A 615 4.49 -6.34 34.40
N GLY A 616 4.48 -7.67 34.38
CA GLY A 616 3.30 -8.51 34.09
C GLY A 616 2.80 -8.41 32.64
N SER A 617 3.63 -7.92 31.72
CA SER A 617 3.32 -7.71 30.29
C SER A 617 4.60 -7.54 29.46
N GLN A 618 4.59 -8.00 28.20
CA GLN A 618 5.66 -7.72 27.22
C GLN A 618 5.72 -6.24 26.80
N MET A 619 4.70 -5.44 27.12
CA MET A 619 4.80 -3.99 27.00
C MET A 619 5.84 -3.39 27.96
N GLY A 620 6.20 -4.10 29.05
CA GLY A 620 7.20 -3.64 30.01
C GLY A 620 8.53 -3.23 29.33
N PRO A 621 9.26 -4.19 28.72
CA PRO A 621 10.50 -3.90 28.00
C PRO A 621 10.35 -2.80 26.93
N LEU A 622 9.25 -2.79 26.18
CA LEU A 622 8.99 -1.79 25.15
C LEU A 622 8.85 -0.39 25.72
N LEU A 623 8.02 -0.21 26.75
CA LEU A 623 7.76 1.11 27.30
C LEU A 623 8.97 1.67 28.06
N HIS A 624 9.75 0.83 28.75
CA HIS A 624 11.03 1.26 29.35
C HIS A 624 12.00 1.79 28.29
N PHE A 625 12.11 1.10 27.15
CA PHE A 625 12.95 1.51 26.04
C PHE A 625 12.47 2.81 25.39
N VAL A 626 11.17 2.90 25.08
CA VAL A 626 10.55 4.08 24.46
C VAL A 626 10.65 5.29 25.38
N ASN A 627 10.40 5.14 26.68
CA ASN A 627 10.56 6.23 27.65
C ASN A 627 12.00 6.74 27.72
N ALA A 628 13.00 5.86 27.61
CA ALA A 628 14.39 6.27 27.59
C ALA A 628 14.73 7.12 26.34
N VAL A 629 14.22 6.72 25.16
CA VAL A 629 14.32 7.53 23.94
C VAL A 629 13.59 8.87 24.12
N ALA A 630 12.36 8.85 24.62
CA ALA A 630 11.53 10.03 24.79
C ALA A 630 12.13 11.07 25.73
N ARG A 631 12.71 10.63 26.87
CA ARG A 631 13.44 11.50 27.80
C ARG A 631 14.68 12.12 27.18
N ASP A 632 15.38 11.39 26.30
CA ASP A 632 16.55 11.95 25.64
C ASP A 632 16.17 13.02 24.62
N ILE A 633 15.18 12.74 23.78
CA ILE A 633 14.70 13.67 22.74
C ILE A 633 14.05 14.92 23.36
N ALA A 634 13.35 14.80 24.49
CA ALA A 634 12.70 15.93 25.14
C ALA A 634 13.67 17.02 25.64
N LYS A 635 14.97 16.72 25.77
CA LYS A 635 15.97 17.70 26.24
C LYS A 635 16.12 18.89 25.28
N ASP A 636 16.00 18.63 23.98
CA ASP A 636 16.19 19.62 22.92
C ASP A 636 15.05 19.67 21.88
N HIS A 637 14.13 18.71 21.93
CA HIS A 637 12.94 18.63 21.09
C HIS A 637 11.67 18.31 21.90
N PRO A 638 11.28 19.16 22.87
CA PRO A 638 10.11 18.91 23.72
C PRO A 638 8.77 18.95 22.97
N ASP A 639 8.75 19.47 21.73
CA ASP A 639 7.58 19.48 20.85
C ASP A 639 7.31 18.13 20.17
N LYS A 640 8.28 17.20 20.19
CA LYS A 640 8.16 15.91 19.49
C LYS A 640 7.53 14.84 20.37
N ILE A 641 6.55 14.15 19.79
CA ILE A 641 5.91 12.99 20.41
C ILE A 641 6.60 11.72 19.92
N ILE A 642 6.93 10.81 20.84
CA ILE A 642 7.40 9.47 20.52
C ILE A 642 6.22 8.50 20.58
N ASP A 643 5.89 7.89 19.45
CA ASP A 643 4.79 6.93 19.31
C ASP A 643 5.31 5.49 19.41
N THR A 644 4.54 4.62 20.05
CA THR A 644 4.78 3.18 20.02
C THR A 644 3.48 2.38 20.01
N LEU A 645 3.56 1.12 19.58
CA LEU A 645 2.43 0.21 19.46
C LEU A 645 2.16 -0.56 20.75
N ALA A 646 0.90 -0.57 21.19
CA ALA A 646 0.32 -1.62 22.04
C ALA A 646 -0.45 -2.58 21.12
N TYR A 647 0.29 -3.53 20.54
CA TYR A 647 -0.16 -4.36 19.42
C TYR A 647 0.17 -5.83 19.67
N GLN A 648 -0.82 -6.72 19.52
CA GLN A 648 -0.69 -8.17 19.72
C GLN A 648 -0.05 -8.48 21.09
N TYR A 649 1.19 -8.98 21.11
CA TYR A 649 1.86 -9.41 22.34
C TYR A 649 2.15 -8.26 23.32
N THR A 650 2.16 -6.99 22.87
CA THR A 650 2.35 -5.80 23.74
C THR A 650 1.06 -5.07 24.08
N ARG A 651 -0.12 -5.62 23.72
CA ARG A 651 -1.41 -4.93 23.91
C ARG A 651 -1.72 -4.60 25.38
N LYS A 652 -1.40 -5.54 26.29
CA LYS A 652 -1.71 -5.43 27.71
C LYS A 652 -0.87 -4.34 28.42
N PRO A 653 -1.46 -3.41 29.17
CA PRO A 653 -0.72 -2.38 29.90
C PRO A 653 0.21 -2.98 30.98
N PRO A 654 1.40 -2.38 31.20
CA PRO A 654 2.33 -2.83 32.23
C PRO A 654 1.91 -2.36 33.63
N LYS A 655 2.41 -3.05 34.66
CA LYS A 655 1.99 -2.82 36.05
C LYS A 655 2.58 -1.54 36.65
N PHE A 656 3.87 -1.27 36.42
CA PHE A 656 4.61 -0.23 37.14
C PHE A 656 5.07 0.93 36.24
N VAL A 657 5.66 0.63 35.08
CA VAL A 657 6.11 1.70 34.16
C VAL A 657 4.91 2.48 33.61
N ARG A 658 5.11 3.79 33.41
CA ARG A 658 4.12 4.74 32.89
C ARG A 658 4.70 5.46 31.68
N PRO A 659 3.92 5.77 30.63
CA PRO A 659 4.42 6.55 29.50
C PRO A 659 4.91 7.94 29.94
N GLU A 660 6.00 8.42 29.35
CA GLU A 660 6.45 9.81 29.52
C GLU A 660 5.43 10.82 28.93
N PRO A 661 5.44 12.10 29.36
CA PRO A 661 4.49 13.10 28.85
C PRO A 661 4.51 13.32 27.34
N ASN A 662 5.63 13.04 26.68
CA ASN A 662 5.80 13.10 25.22
C ASN A 662 5.72 11.72 24.55
N VAL A 663 5.16 10.69 25.20
CA VAL A 663 4.92 9.38 24.60
C VAL A 663 3.44 9.21 24.25
N ALA A 664 3.16 8.75 23.03
CA ALA A 664 1.83 8.29 22.61
C ALA A 664 1.82 6.75 22.56
N ILE A 665 0.83 6.14 23.21
CA ILE A 665 0.59 4.70 23.09
C ILE A 665 -0.51 4.48 22.06
N ARG A 666 -0.22 3.72 21.01
CA ARG A 666 -1.19 3.38 19.97
C ARG A 666 -1.71 1.97 20.17
N LEU A 667 -2.92 1.85 20.71
CA LEU A 667 -3.59 0.58 20.97
C LEU A 667 -4.39 0.12 19.75
N CYS A 668 -4.17 -1.13 19.32
CA CYS A 668 -4.78 -1.67 18.09
C CYS A 668 -5.94 -2.63 18.39
N SER A 669 -7.06 -2.49 17.69
CA SER A 669 -8.28 -3.31 17.88
C SER A 669 -8.36 -4.55 16.97
N ILE A 670 -7.29 -4.92 16.27
CA ILE A 670 -7.26 -5.89 15.15
C ILE A 670 -7.99 -7.23 15.42
N GLU A 671 -8.01 -7.69 16.68
CA GLU A 671 -8.61 -8.96 17.11
C GLU A 671 -10.10 -8.84 17.46
N CYS A 672 -10.70 -7.65 17.40
CA CYS A 672 -12.06 -7.40 17.84
C CYS A 672 -13.13 -7.88 16.84
N CYS A 673 -14.36 -7.96 17.32
CA CYS A 673 -15.58 -7.98 16.52
C CYS A 673 -15.90 -6.55 16.07
N PHE A 674 -16.14 -6.37 14.77
CA PHE A 674 -16.38 -5.07 14.13
C PHE A 674 -17.83 -4.80 13.73
N VAL A 675 -18.76 -5.73 14.02
CA VAL A 675 -20.20 -5.59 13.69
C VAL A 675 -21.07 -5.40 14.93
N HIS A 676 -20.48 -5.52 16.12
CA HIS A 676 -21.08 -5.22 17.41
C HIS A 676 -20.22 -4.20 18.14
N THR A 677 -20.86 -3.37 18.96
CA THR A 677 -20.17 -2.36 19.79
C THR A 677 -19.10 -3.01 20.66
N LEU A 678 -18.00 -2.30 20.90
CA LEU A 678 -16.91 -2.79 21.74
C LEU A 678 -17.37 -3.12 23.16
N GLU A 679 -18.21 -2.25 23.75
CA GLU A 679 -18.65 -2.37 25.15
C GLU A 679 -19.63 -3.55 25.37
N ASP A 680 -20.53 -3.82 24.42
CA ASP A 680 -21.60 -4.82 24.61
C ASP A 680 -21.21 -6.24 24.12
N CYS A 681 -20.12 -6.37 23.37
CA CYS A 681 -19.73 -7.63 22.76
C CYS A 681 -18.76 -8.42 23.66
N PRO A 682 -19.13 -9.59 24.20
CA PRO A 682 -18.25 -10.37 25.07
C PRO A 682 -16.95 -10.80 24.39
N PHE A 683 -16.96 -10.93 23.06
CA PHE A 683 -15.77 -11.24 22.25
C PHE A 683 -14.66 -10.17 22.39
N ASN A 684 -15.05 -8.92 22.69
CA ASN A 684 -14.15 -7.78 22.79
C ASN A 684 -13.64 -7.55 24.23
N LYS A 685 -14.02 -8.41 25.20
CA LYS A 685 -13.77 -8.19 26.63
C LYS A 685 -12.30 -7.92 26.97
N THR A 686 -11.37 -8.66 26.35
CA THR A 686 -9.94 -8.49 26.64
C THR A 686 -9.41 -7.14 26.14
N PHE A 687 -9.87 -6.67 24.98
CA PHE A 687 -9.55 -5.35 24.46
C PHE A 687 -10.16 -4.23 25.33
N VAL A 688 -11.42 -4.42 25.78
CA VAL A 688 -12.09 -3.50 26.72
C VAL A 688 -11.31 -3.40 28.04
N ASP A 689 -10.80 -4.52 28.55
CA ASP A 689 -9.95 -4.50 29.75
C ASP A 689 -8.62 -3.78 29.52
N ASP A 690 -8.02 -3.97 28.35
CA ASP A 690 -6.76 -3.32 27.98
C ASP A 690 -6.94 -1.80 27.87
N ILE A 691 -7.97 -1.29 27.20
CA ILE A 691 -8.21 0.16 27.07
C ILE A 691 -8.55 0.79 28.43
N ILE A 692 -9.35 0.12 29.28
CA ILE A 692 -9.62 0.57 30.67
C ILE A 692 -8.33 0.58 31.51
N GLY A 693 -7.43 -0.37 31.28
CA GLY A 693 -6.13 -0.42 31.94
C GLY A 693 -5.23 0.74 31.49
N TRP A 694 -5.14 0.97 30.18
CA TRP A 694 -4.38 2.08 29.59
C TRP A 694 -4.89 3.44 30.00
N SER A 695 -6.21 3.64 30.07
CA SER A 695 -6.83 4.91 30.46
C SER A 695 -6.45 5.37 31.87
N LYS A 696 -5.99 4.47 32.73
CA LYS A 696 -5.54 4.77 34.10
C LYS A 696 -4.10 5.26 34.17
N ILE A 697 -3.31 5.03 33.12
CA ILE A 697 -1.85 5.20 33.17
C ILE A 697 -1.28 6.02 32.01
N CYS A 698 -2.03 6.26 30.94
CA CYS A 698 -1.58 6.96 29.74
C CYS A 698 -2.41 8.23 29.51
N ASN A 699 -1.73 9.37 29.36
CA ASN A 699 -2.37 10.67 29.09
C ASN A 699 -2.52 10.98 27.59
N ARG A 700 -1.85 10.22 26.71
CA ARG A 700 -1.93 10.35 25.25
C ARG A 700 -2.13 8.96 24.63
N LEU A 701 -3.33 8.44 24.80
CA LEU A 701 -3.73 7.16 24.22
C LEU A 701 -4.28 7.40 22.82
N HIS A 702 -3.66 6.80 21.81
CA HIS A 702 -4.14 6.77 20.44
C HIS A 702 -4.71 5.39 20.13
N ILE A 703 -5.63 5.33 19.17
CA ILE A 703 -6.24 4.10 18.68
C ILE A 703 -5.85 3.87 17.22
N TRP A 704 -5.62 2.60 16.92
CA TRP A 704 -5.63 2.05 15.58
C TRP A 704 -6.83 1.10 15.48
N ASP A 705 -7.90 1.56 14.84
CA ASP A 705 -9.13 0.81 14.59
C ASP A 705 -9.25 0.43 13.11
N TYR A 706 -10.13 -0.52 12.78
CA TYR A 706 -10.22 -1.11 11.45
C TYR A 706 -11.65 -1.05 10.90
N VAL A 707 -11.81 -0.45 9.72
CA VAL A 707 -13.09 -0.33 9.02
C VAL A 707 -13.18 -1.16 7.75
N ILE A 708 -12.28 -2.14 7.59
CA ILE A 708 -12.09 -2.98 6.41
C ILE A 708 -12.00 -4.46 6.77
N ASN A 709 -12.34 -5.33 5.80
CA ASN A 709 -11.88 -6.71 5.76
C ASN A 709 -10.81 -6.88 4.67
N TYR A 710 -9.57 -7.16 5.08
CA TYR A 710 -8.40 -7.23 4.19
C TYR A 710 -8.42 -8.42 3.24
N ALA A 711 -9.08 -9.52 3.61
CA ALA A 711 -9.19 -10.69 2.75
C ALA A 711 -10.16 -10.46 1.58
N HIS A 712 -11.14 -9.56 1.74
CA HIS A 712 -12.21 -9.28 0.77
C HIS A 712 -12.68 -7.83 0.88
N CYS A 713 -11.89 -6.85 0.42
CA CYS A 713 -12.16 -5.43 0.69
C CYS A 713 -13.39 -4.85 -0.03
N ILE A 714 -13.90 -5.56 -1.04
CA ILE A 714 -15.09 -5.16 -1.82
C ILE A 714 -16.38 -5.65 -1.17
N MET A 715 -16.37 -6.74 -0.40
CA MET A 715 -17.59 -7.35 0.13
C MET A 715 -18.25 -6.49 1.22
N PRO A 716 -19.54 -6.70 1.54
CA PRO A 716 -20.20 -6.01 2.63
C PRO A 716 -19.51 -6.20 3.98
N PHE A 717 -19.18 -5.11 4.66
CA PHE A 717 -18.59 -5.12 6.01
C PHE A 717 -19.40 -4.22 6.97
N PRO A 718 -20.47 -4.74 7.59
CA PRO A 718 -21.56 -3.93 8.18
C PRO A 718 -21.20 -3.27 9.53
N ASN A 719 -20.27 -2.33 9.51
CA ASN A 719 -19.70 -1.65 10.68
C ASN A 719 -20.08 -0.18 10.81
N LEU A 720 -20.89 0.39 9.90
CA LEU A 720 -21.27 1.81 9.97
C LEU A 720 -22.00 2.17 11.27
N ARG A 721 -22.85 1.27 11.78
CA ARG A 721 -23.63 1.48 13.02
C ARG A 721 -22.76 1.46 14.28
N VAL A 722 -21.58 0.84 14.24
CA VAL A 722 -20.69 0.78 15.41
C VAL A 722 -19.69 1.94 15.47
N LEU A 723 -19.49 2.68 14.37
CA LEU A 723 -18.53 3.81 14.30
C LEU A 723 -18.72 4.81 15.45
N LYS A 724 -19.91 5.42 15.56
CA LYS A 724 -20.20 6.41 16.62
C LYS A 724 -20.04 5.84 18.04
N PRO A 725 -20.71 4.74 18.43
CA PRO A 725 -20.57 4.22 19.79
C PRO A 725 -19.15 3.75 20.12
N ASN A 726 -18.39 3.21 19.16
CA ASN A 726 -16.99 2.85 19.39
C ASN A 726 -16.10 4.08 19.58
N ILE A 727 -16.26 5.13 18.76
CA ILE A 727 -15.54 6.41 18.94
C ILE A 727 -15.87 7.05 20.29
N GLN A 728 -17.14 7.07 20.68
CA GLN A 728 -17.56 7.56 22.01
C GLN A 728 -16.95 6.74 23.14
N PHE A 729 -16.91 5.41 23.00
CA PHE A 729 -16.26 4.50 23.95
C PHE A 729 -14.76 4.80 24.07
N PHE A 730 -14.05 4.97 22.95
CA PHE A 730 -12.63 5.35 22.96
C PHE A 730 -12.41 6.65 23.72
N ILE A 731 -13.19 7.69 23.42
CA ILE A 731 -13.08 9.01 24.06
C ILE A 731 -13.40 8.95 25.56
N LYS A 732 -14.45 8.21 25.95
CA LYS A 732 -14.80 7.95 27.35
C LYS A 732 -13.64 7.34 28.14
N HIS A 733 -12.75 6.59 27.48
CA HIS A 733 -11.56 5.98 28.05
C HIS A 733 -10.26 6.74 27.75
N GLY A 734 -10.34 8.06 27.55
CA GLY A 734 -9.17 8.94 27.52
C GLY A 734 -8.36 8.89 26.21
N VAL A 735 -8.94 8.35 25.14
CA VAL A 735 -8.31 8.38 23.82
C VAL A 735 -8.30 9.81 23.27
N THR A 736 -7.12 10.26 22.85
CA THR A 736 -6.89 11.60 22.28
C THR A 736 -6.61 11.55 20.77
N GLY A 737 -6.47 10.36 20.16
CA GLY A 737 -6.22 10.25 18.73
C GLY A 737 -6.75 8.96 18.15
N ILE A 738 -7.33 9.00 16.94
CA ILE A 738 -7.88 7.82 16.28
C ILE A 738 -7.39 7.76 14.84
N TYR A 739 -6.93 6.57 14.45
CA TYR A 739 -6.74 6.16 13.08
C TYR A 739 -7.71 5.03 12.75
N GLU A 740 -8.60 5.27 11.78
CA GLU A 740 -9.51 4.27 11.21
C GLU A 740 -8.89 3.72 9.92
N GLU A 741 -8.21 2.57 10.03
CA GLU A 741 -7.56 1.91 8.89
C GLU A 741 -8.59 1.26 7.96
N ALA A 742 -8.41 1.48 6.67
CA ALA A 742 -9.38 1.17 5.63
C ALA A 742 -8.71 0.64 4.35
N ASN A 743 -9.39 0.74 3.21
CA ASN A 743 -8.87 0.24 1.93
C ASN A 743 -7.80 1.18 1.35
N TYR A 744 -6.61 1.21 1.93
CA TYR A 744 -5.56 2.14 1.54
C TYR A 744 -4.93 1.84 0.16
N PHE A 745 -5.09 0.62 -0.34
CA PHE A 745 -4.38 0.09 -1.50
C PHE A 745 -5.21 0.04 -2.79
N SER A 746 -6.52 0.30 -2.74
CA SER A 746 -7.36 0.36 -3.94
C SER A 746 -8.60 1.24 -3.74
N LYS A 747 -9.18 1.69 -4.87
CA LYS A 747 -10.56 2.22 -4.88
C LYS A 747 -11.57 1.08 -4.72
N GLY A 748 -12.85 1.43 -4.54
CA GLY A 748 -13.94 0.46 -4.56
C GLY A 748 -14.02 -0.47 -3.36
N GLY A 749 -13.35 -0.11 -2.25
CA GLY A 749 -13.76 -0.66 -0.95
C GLY A 749 -15.23 -0.34 -0.71
N GLU A 750 -15.96 -1.27 -0.09
CA GLU A 750 -17.39 -1.11 0.14
C GLU A 750 -17.68 0.30 0.70
N LEU A 751 -18.60 1.05 0.09
CA LEU A 751 -19.11 2.36 0.55
C LEU A 751 -18.01 3.33 1.05
N ALA A 752 -16.82 3.32 0.43
CA ALA A 752 -15.65 4.05 0.90
C ALA A 752 -15.92 5.55 1.09
N GLU A 753 -16.70 6.16 0.18
CA GLU A 753 -17.08 7.57 0.20
C GLU A 753 -17.99 7.89 1.38
N LEU A 754 -19.04 7.09 1.60
CA LEU A 754 -19.98 7.26 2.70
C LEU A 754 -19.26 7.08 4.05
N ARG A 755 -18.42 6.04 4.19
CA ARG A 755 -17.61 5.81 5.39
C ARG A 755 -16.70 6.98 5.66
N SER A 756 -15.96 7.45 4.65
CA SER A 756 -15.04 8.58 4.78
C SER A 756 -15.75 9.84 5.26
N TYR A 757 -16.97 10.10 4.78
CA TYR A 757 -17.78 11.23 5.23
C TYR A 757 -18.30 11.06 6.67
N MET A 758 -18.86 9.89 7.00
CA MET A 758 -19.41 9.62 8.34
C MET A 758 -18.32 9.63 9.42
N MET A 759 -17.17 9.01 9.15
CA MET A 759 -16.01 9.04 10.07
C MET A 759 -15.55 10.47 10.32
N ALA A 760 -15.51 11.32 9.29
CA ALA A 760 -15.13 12.72 9.43
C ALA A 760 -16.03 13.46 10.43
N LYS A 761 -17.36 13.22 10.35
CA LYS A 761 -18.32 13.84 11.26
C LYS A 761 -18.13 13.34 12.69
N CYS A 762 -18.01 12.03 12.90
CA CYS A 762 -17.86 11.44 14.23
C CYS A 762 -16.52 11.78 14.89
N LEU A 763 -15.43 11.82 14.12
CA LEU A 763 -14.10 12.14 14.64
C LEU A 763 -13.96 13.62 15.01
N TRP A 764 -14.67 14.51 14.31
CA TRP A 764 -14.72 15.93 14.67
C TRP A 764 -15.63 16.18 15.87
N ASP A 765 -16.87 15.67 15.80
CA ASP A 765 -17.90 15.81 16.83
C ASP A 765 -18.49 14.43 17.15
N PRO A 766 -18.10 13.81 18.28
CA PRO A 766 -18.61 12.50 18.70
C PRO A 766 -20.13 12.47 18.90
N GLU A 767 -20.77 13.64 19.08
CA GLU A 767 -22.22 13.75 19.24
C GLU A 767 -22.96 13.98 17.91
N ALA A 768 -22.25 14.05 16.78
CA ALA A 768 -22.83 14.28 15.47
C ALA A 768 -24.04 13.37 15.17
N ASP A 769 -25.04 13.94 14.48
CA ASP A 769 -26.21 13.22 14.00
C ASP A 769 -25.85 12.41 12.73
N ILE A 770 -25.45 11.17 12.96
CA ILE A 770 -25.00 10.25 11.91
C ILE A 770 -26.14 9.79 11.00
N ASP A 771 -27.38 9.76 11.49
CA ASP A 771 -28.55 9.40 10.68
C ASP A 771 -28.86 10.51 9.68
N LYS A 772 -28.78 11.77 10.13
CA LYS A 772 -28.83 12.92 9.23
C LYS A 772 -27.66 12.93 8.25
N ALA A 773 -26.44 12.63 8.69
CA ALA A 773 -25.28 12.56 7.80
C ALA A 773 -25.46 11.48 6.71
N LEU A 774 -25.94 10.30 7.08
CA LEU A 774 -26.28 9.22 6.15
C LEU A 774 -27.37 9.65 5.17
N PHE A 775 -28.44 10.27 5.66
CA PHE A 775 -29.53 10.77 4.84
C PHE A 775 -29.03 11.83 3.84
N GLU A 776 -28.39 12.90 4.31
CA GLU A 776 -27.88 13.97 3.46
C GLU A 776 -26.88 13.46 2.41
N PHE A 777 -25.99 12.53 2.80
CA PHE A 777 -25.04 11.92 1.88
C PHE A 777 -25.77 11.13 0.80
N THR A 778 -26.69 10.24 1.17
CA THR A 778 -27.35 9.36 0.21
C THR A 778 -28.26 10.10 -0.75
N GLU A 779 -28.92 11.17 -0.29
CA GLU A 779 -29.70 12.07 -1.17
C GLU A 779 -28.81 12.83 -2.16
N ALA A 780 -27.64 13.31 -1.74
CA ALA A 780 -26.77 14.09 -2.61
C ALA A 780 -25.93 13.22 -3.56
N TYR A 781 -25.41 12.10 -3.07
CA TYR A 781 -24.46 11.28 -3.81
C TYR A 781 -25.14 10.32 -4.79
N TYR A 782 -26.30 9.76 -4.41
CA TYR A 782 -27.07 8.81 -5.23
C TYR A 782 -28.36 9.42 -5.82
N GLY A 783 -28.74 10.65 -5.46
CA GLY A 783 -29.95 11.30 -5.98
C GLY A 783 -31.21 10.51 -5.64
N ALA A 784 -32.07 10.30 -6.65
CA ALA A 784 -33.32 9.56 -6.51
C ALA A 784 -33.15 8.10 -6.04
N ALA A 785 -31.95 7.51 -6.20
CA ALA A 785 -31.64 6.18 -5.70
C ALA A 785 -31.35 6.14 -4.19
N GLY A 786 -31.16 7.29 -3.52
CA GLY A 786 -30.69 7.38 -2.14
C GLY A 786 -31.51 6.57 -1.14
N LYS A 787 -32.85 6.55 -1.26
CA LYS A 787 -33.73 5.72 -0.42
C LYS A 787 -33.42 4.23 -0.53
N TRP A 788 -33.23 3.72 -1.73
CA TRP A 788 -32.98 2.29 -1.97
C TRP A 788 -31.62 1.87 -1.44
N ILE A 789 -30.61 2.75 -1.54
CA ILE A 789 -29.31 2.53 -0.89
C ILE A 789 -29.46 2.46 0.63
N ARG A 790 -30.23 3.36 1.27
CA ARG A 790 -30.48 3.29 2.72
C ARG A 790 -31.22 2.01 3.13
N ASP A 791 -32.20 1.57 2.34
CA ASP A 791 -32.92 0.31 2.57
C ASP A 791 -31.97 -0.90 2.46
N TYR A 792 -31.02 -0.87 1.51
CA TYR A 792 -29.98 -1.89 1.37
C TYR A 792 -29.06 -1.93 2.61
N LEU A 793 -28.56 -0.78 3.07
CA LEU A 793 -27.73 -0.71 4.27
C LEU A 793 -28.46 -1.25 5.50
N LYS A 794 -29.74 -0.90 5.64
CA LYS A 794 -30.59 -1.43 6.71
C LYS A 794 -30.71 -2.94 6.62
N LEU A 795 -30.97 -3.49 5.43
CA LEU A 795 -31.09 -4.93 5.19
C LEU A 795 -29.82 -5.70 5.60
N ILE A 796 -28.65 -5.27 5.13
CA ILE A 796 -27.38 -5.94 5.45
C ILE A 796 -27.08 -5.86 6.95
N HIS A 797 -27.20 -4.67 7.55
CA HIS A 797 -26.95 -4.51 8.99
C HIS A 797 -27.92 -5.32 9.85
N ASP A 798 -29.22 -5.33 9.53
CA ASP A 798 -30.20 -6.06 10.31
C ASP A 798 -29.97 -7.57 10.21
N ASN A 799 -29.58 -8.08 9.04
CA ASN A 799 -29.28 -9.50 8.85
C ASN A 799 -28.01 -9.93 9.61
N VAL A 800 -26.93 -9.14 9.53
CA VAL A 800 -25.63 -9.53 10.09
C VAL A 800 -25.52 -9.19 11.58
N CYS A 801 -25.87 -7.95 11.97
CA CYS A 801 -25.60 -7.43 13.31
C CYS A 801 -26.62 -7.87 14.37
N SER A 802 -27.82 -8.33 13.97
CA SER A 802 -28.84 -8.80 14.92
C SER A 802 -28.43 -10.07 15.68
N ASN A 803 -27.58 -10.91 15.06
CA ASN A 803 -27.07 -12.11 15.70
C ASN A 803 -25.88 -11.79 16.62
N LYS A 804 -26.14 -11.70 17.93
CA LYS A 804 -25.12 -11.41 18.96
C LYS A 804 -24.02 -12.48 19.11
N LYS A 805 -24.19 -13.67 18.53
CA LYS A 805 -23.19 -14.75 18.53
C LYS A 805 -22.27 -14.72 17.30
N ARG A 806 -22.54 -13.85 16.32
CA ARG A 806 -21.79 -13.78 15.05
C ARG A 806 -20.72 -12.69 15.14
N HIS A 807 -19.50 -13.08 15.46
CA HIS A 807 -18.36 -12.15 15.60
C HIS A 807 -17.56 -12.05 14.30
N VAL A 808 -17.59 -10.88 13.66
CA VAL A 808 -16.92 -10.66 12.36
C VAL A 808 -15.60 -9.92 12.59
N THR A 809 -14.50 -10.54 12.13
CA THR A 809 -13.14 -10.00 12.15
C THR A 809 -12.67 -9.64 10.72
N ILE A 810 -11.51 -9.01 10.59
CA ILE A 810 -11.04 -8.37 9.34
C ILE A 810 -10.43 -9.31 8.28
N TYR A 811 -10.46 -10.64 8.47
CA TYR A 811 -10.00 -11.63 7.50
C TYR A 811 -11.03 -12.76 7.31
N ARG A 812 -12.33 -12.43 7.36
CA ARG A 812 -13.42 -13.40 7.19
C ARG A 812 -13.92 -13.46 5.74
N PRO A 813 -14.25 -14.65 5.21
CA PRO A 813 -14.80 -14.78 3.86
C PRO A 813 -16.34 -14.57 3.84
N PRO A 814 -16.95 -14.31 2.66
CA PRO A 814 -18.40 -14.11 2.53
C PRO A 814 -19.26 -15.22 3.16
N SER A 815 -18.86 -16.49 3.06
CA SER A 815 -19.61 -17.62 3.62
C SER A 815 -19.76 -17.60 5.12
N PHE A 816 -18.94 -16.83 5.83
CA PHE A 816 -19.00 -16.75 7.28
C PHE A 816 -20.23 -15.98 7.78
N TYR A 817 -20.67 -14.93 7.07
CA TYR A 817 -21.74 -14.04 7.55
C TYR A 817 -22.70 -13.47 6.50
N LEU A 818 -22.45 -13.72 5.22
CA LEU A 818 -23.27 -13.20 4.10
C LEU A 818 -23.96 -14.32 3.30
N ASN A 819 -24.04 -15.52 3.85
CA ASN A 819 -24.55 -16.73 3.19
C ASN A 819 -26.09 -16.90 3.19
N ASP A 820 -26.85 -15.82 3.42
CA ASP A 820 -28.32 -15.84 3.38
C ASP A 820 -28.82 -15.46 1.98
N ALA A 821 -29.21 -16.45 1.18
CA ALA A 821 -29.71 -16.25 -0.17
C ALA A 821 -30.89 -15.26 -0.25
N LYS A 822 -31.82 -15.29 0.72
CA LYS A 822 -32.97 -14.37 0.72
C LYS A 822 -32.54 -12.92 0.91
N MET A 823 -31.54 -12.69 1.76
CA MET A 823 -30.95 -11.38 1.94
C MET A 823 -30.26 -10.89 0.66
N ILE A 824 -29.49 -11.75 -0.01
CA ILE A 824 -28.80 -11.39 -1.26
C ILE A 824 -29.84 -11.05 -2.35
N ASP A 825 -30.89 -11.86 -2.51
CA ASP A 825 -31.96 -11.62 -3.49
C ASP A 825 -32.70 -10.30 -3.22
N ALA A 826 -33.00 -10.02 -1.96
CA ALA A 826 -33.61 -8.75 -1.56
C ALA A 826 -32.67 -7.56 -1.83
N ALA A 827 -31.36 -7.70 -1.63
CA ALA A 827 -30.39 -6.67 -1.97
C ALA A 827 -30.35 -6.39 -3.48
N PHE A 828 -30.34 -7.42 -4.33
CA PHE A 828 -30.43 -7.24 -5.79
C PHE A 828 -31.73 -6.55 -6.22
N ALA A 829 -32.86 -6.88 -5.60
CA ALA A 829 -34.14 -6.21 -5.89
C ALA A 829 -34.13 -4.72 -5.50
N LEU A 830 -33.41 -4.34 -4.44
CA LEU A 830 -33.22 -2.94 -4.07
C LEU A 830 -32.33 -2.21 -5.07
N PHE A 831 -31.25 -2.85 -5.54
CA PHE A 831 -30.37 -2.26 -6.56
C PHE A 831 -31.07 -2.10 -7.91
N ALA A 832 -31.94 -3.02 -8.31
CA ALA A 832 -32.74 -2.85 -9.53
C ALA A 832 -33.59 -1.57 -9.49
N LYS A 833 -34.24 -1.27 -8.35
CA LYS A 833 -34.99 -0.03 -8.15
C LYS A 833 -34.09 1.21 -8.08
N ALA A 834 -32.90 1.05 -7.50
CA ALA A 834 -31.90 2.11 -7.45
C ALA A 834 -31.43 2.50 -8.86
N GLU A 835 -31.08 1.52 -9.69
CA GLU A 835 -30.64 1.73 -11.07
C GLU A 835 -31.76 2.35 -11.93
N GLU A 836 -33.00 1.84 -11.81
CA GLU A 836 -34.16 2.40 -12.51
C GLU A 836 -34.37 3.89 -12.17
N ALA A 837 -34.23 4.26 -10.90
CA ALA A 837 -34.46 5.62 -10.43
C ALA A 837 -33.46 6.66 -10.99
N VAL A 838 -32.32 6.22 -11.52
CA VAL A 838 -31.25 7.12 -12.01
C VAL A 838 -30.77 6.78 -13.42
N ALA A 839 -31.51 5.98 -14.17
CA ALA A 839 -31.10 5.45 -15.48
C ALA A 839 -30.72 6.55 -16.50
N ASP A 840 -31.30 7.75 -16.38
CA ASP A 840 -31.04 8.90 -17.26
C ASP A 840 -29.83 9.76 -16.82
N ASP A 841 -29.24 9.48 -15.65
CA ASP A 841 -28.05 10.17 -15.15
C ASP A 841 -26.85 9.20 -15.12
N PRO A 842 -25.88 9.33 -16.04
CA PRO A 842 -24.75 8.41 -16.12
C PRO A 842 -23.82 8.48 -14.91
N ILE A 843 -23.72 9.62 -14.21
CA ILE A 843 -22.89 9.76 -13.01
C ILE A 843 -23.54 9.01 -11.86
N LEU A 844 -24.83 9.25 -11.62
CA LEU A 844 -25.57 8.57 -10.56
C LEU A 844 -25.70 7.06 -10.84
N THR A 845 -25.94 6.68 -12.09
CA THR A 845 -25.95 5.26 -12.52
C THR A 845 -24.63 4.57 -12.19
N HIS A 846 -23.50 5.19 -12.53
CA HIS A 846 -22.19 4.62 -12.20
C HIS A 846 -22.00 4.46 -10.68
N ARG A 847 -22.35 5.48 -9.89
CA ARG A 847 -22.28 5.41 -8.41
C ARG A 847 -23.14 4.28 -7.84
N VAL A 848 -24.35 4.07 -8.36
CA VAL A 848 -25.22 2.95 -7.95
C VAL A 848 -24.60 1.60 -8.31
N LYS A 849 -24.01 1.45 -9.50
CA LYS A 849 -23.30 0.23 -9.90
C LYS A 849 -22.09 -0.06 -9.01
N VAL A 850 -21.30 0.95 -8.66
CA VAL A 850 -20.20 0.80 -7.70
C VAL A 850 -20.71 0.34 -6.34
N ALA A 851 -21.83 0.90 -5.85
CA ALA A 851 -22.45 0.47 -4.59
C ALA A 851 -23.01 -0.96 -4.63
N LYS A 852 -23.32 -1.51 -5.81
CA LYS A 852 -23.80 -2.89 -6.04
C LYS A 852 -22.68 -3.93 -6.10
N LEU A 853 -21.45 -3.53 -6.44
CA LEU A 853 -20.28 -4.41 -6.50
C LEU A 853 -20.12 -5.37 -5.30
N PRO A 854 -20.30 -4.93 -4.04
CA PRO A 854 -20.17 -5.80 -2.87
C PRO A 854 -21.11 -7.02 -2.92
N ILE A 855 -22.32 -6.83 -3.42
CA ILE A 855 -23.35 -7.88 -3.48
C ILE A 855 -23.17 -8.78 -4.70
N ILE A 856 -22.69 -8.23 -5.83
CA ILE A 856 -22.23 -9.05 -6.95
C ILE A 856 -21.07 -9.95 -6.51
N TYR A 857 -20.04 -9.36 -5.89
CA TYR A 857 -18.88 -10.07 -5.36
C TYR A 857 -19.31 -11.21 -4.44
N THR A 858 -20.19 -10.91 -3.48
CA THR A 858 -20.73 -11.88 -2.52
C THR A 858 -21.43 -13.05 -3.21
N ARG A 859 -22.37 -12.79 -4.13
CA ARG A 859 -23.10 -13.85 -4.83
C ARG A 859 -22.17 -14.73 -5.66
N VAL A 860 -21.28 -14.10 -6.43
CA VAL A 860 -20.32 -14.82 -7.30
C VAL A 860 -19.36 -15.67 -6.47
N THR A 861 -18.82 -15.13 -5.37
CA THR A 861 -17.90 -15.88 -4.49
C THR A 861 -18.62 -17.00 -3.74
N LEU A 862 -19.85 -16.81 -3.25
CA LEU A 862 -20.61 -17.87 -2.60
C LEU A 862 -21.04 -18.97 -3.57
N GLY A 863 -21.48 -18.61 -4.78
CA GLY A 863 -21.82 -19.58 -5.83
C GLY A 863 -20.64 -20.49 -6.17
N ARG A 864 -19.41 -20.00 -6.05
CA ARG A 864 -18.18 -20.79 -6.25
C ARG A 864 -17.56 -21.37 -4.98
N GLY A 865 -18.08 -21.08 -3.79
CA GLY A 865 -17.38 -21.35 -2.52
C GLY A 865 -16.07 -20.54 -2.41
N ASP A 866 -15.82 -19.97 -1.23
CA ASP A 866 -14.69 -19.09 -0.92
C ASP A 866 -13.32 -19.81 -1.02
N ALA A 867 -13.36 -21.14 -1.10
CA ALA A 867 -12.27 -22.00 -1.50
C ALA A 867 -12.88 -23.22 -2.20
N HIS A 868 -12.74 -23.28 -3.52
CA HIS A 868 -12.98 -24.48 -4.34
C HIS A 868 -14.41 -25.05 -4.22
N GLY A 869 -15.31 -24.55 -5.07
CA GLY A 869 -16.69 -24.99 -5.33
C GLY A 869 -17.15 -26.30 -4.72
N LEU A 870 -18.35 -26.31 -4.16
CA LEU A 870 -18.99 -27.54 -3.72
C LEU A 870 -19.26 -28.43 -4.94
N PHE A 871 -18.63 -29.58 -4.97
CA PHE A 871 -18.86 -30.59 -6.00
C PHE A 871 -19.84 -31.63 -5.50
N LYS A 872 -20.81 -32.00 -6.35
CA LYS A 872 -21.60 -33.21 -6.13
C LYS A 872 -21.08 -34.34 -6.98
N ARG A 873 -21.12 -35.54 -6.40
CA ARG A 873 -20.81 -36.76 -7.11
C ARG A 873 -21.97 -37.11 -8.03
N VAL A 874 -21.72 -37.08 -9.33
CA VAL A 874 -22.64 -37.55 -10.36
C VAL A 874 -21.95 -38.69 -11.10
N ARG A 875 -22.37 -39.92 -10.81
CA ARG A 875 -21.76 -41.15 -11.35
C ARG A 875 -20.25 -41.21 -11.06
N HIS A 876 -19.42 -41.16 -12.11
CA HIS A 876 -17.95 -41.22 -12.05
C HIS A 876 -17.30 -39.84 -12.21
N SER A 877 -18.03 -38.76 -11.92
CA SER A 877 -17.48 -37.41 -11.94
C SER A 877 -17.96 -36.62 -10.73
N LEU A 878 -17.16 -35.64 -10.34
CA LEU A 878 -17.54 -34.55 -9.45
C LEU A 878 -17.88 -33.35 -10.33
N VAL A 879 -19.08 -32.82 -10.19
CA VAL A 879 -19.56 -31.64 -10.94
C VAL A 879 -19.96 -30.53 -9.98
N THR A 880 -19.72 -29.29 -10.39
CA THR A 880 -20.17 -28.11 -9.63
C THR A 880 -21.63 -27.79 -9.99
N GLU A 881 -22.49 -27.63 -8.99
CA GLU A 881 -23.88 -27.14 -9.18
C GLU A 881 -23.92 -25.61 -9.25
N THR A 882 -23.01 -24.97 -9.97
CA THR A 882 -22.99 -23.50 -10.05
C THR A 882 -23.97 -23.00 -11.11
N GLU A 883 -24.94 -22.17 -10.72
CA GLU A 883 -25.58 -21.24 -11.64
C GLU A 883 -24.49 -20.41 -12.31
N SER A 884 -24.52 -20.29 -13.65
CA SER A 884 -23.60 -19.39 -14.34
C SER A 884 -23.88 -17.97 -13.88
N HIS A 885 -22.83 -17.30 -13.37
CA HIS A 885 -22.87 -15.88 -13.02
C HIS A 885 -22.04 -15.04 -14.02
N GLU A 886 -21.87 -15.52 -15.25
CA GLU A 886 -21.05 -14.85 -16.29
C GLU A 886 -21.46 -13.39 -16.48
N ASP A 887 -22.76 -13.09 -16.58
CA ASP A 887 -23.27 -11.72 -16.72
C ASP A 887 -22.88 -10.83 -15.53
N LEU A 888 -22.94 -11.37 -14.31
CA LEU A 888 -22.57 -10.64 -13.09
C LEU A 888 -21.06 -10.40 -13.01
N VAL A 889 -20.25 -11.37 -13.45
CA VAL A 889 -18.79 -11.23 -13.53
C VAL A 889 -18.41 -10.17 -14.57
N GLU A 890 -19.11 -10.14 -15.71
CA GLU A 890 -18.91 -9.12 -16.74
C GLU A 890 -19.31 -7.72 -16.24
N GLU A 891 -20.48 -7.59 -15.60
CA GLU A 891 -20.92 -6.34 -14.96
C GLU A 891 -19.91 -5.85 -13.92
N PHE A 892 -19.44 -6.77 -13.07
CA PHE A 892 -18.42 -6.50 -12.06
C PHE A 892 -17.12 -5.98 -12.68
N ALA A 893 -16.61 -6.67 -13.70
CA ALA A 893 -15.37 -6.29 -14.38
C ALA A 893 -15.47 -4.92 -15.05
N LYS A 894 -16.56 -4.64 -15.76
CA LYS A 894 -16.82 -3.35 -16.41
C LYS A 894 -16.88 -2.20 -15.40
N THR A 895 -17.58 -2.41 -14.29
CA THR A 895 -17.73 -1.38 -13.25
C THR A 895 -16.41 -1.15 -12.51
N CYS A 896 -15.65 -2.21 -12.21
CA CYS A 896 -14.31 -2.09 -11.63
C CYS A 896 -13.36 -1.29 -12.53
N ALA A 897 -13.36 -1.56 -13.84
CA ALA A 897 -12.54 -0.83 -14.80
C ALA A 897 -12.93 0.65 -14.88
N ALA A 898 -14.24 0.95 -14.90
CA ALA A 898 -14.74 2.32 -14.95
C ALA A 898 -14.39 3.14 -13.68
N GLU A 899 -14.43 2.51 -12.50
CA GLU A 899 -14.07 3.17 -11.23
C GLU A 899 -12.55 3.26 -11.01
N GLY A 900 -11.77 2.37 -11.66
CA GLY A 900 -10.34 2.25 -11.46
C GLY A 900 -9.98 1.40 -10.23
N ILE A 901 -10.77 0.36 -9.95
CA ILE A 901 -10.48 -0.64 -8.92
C ILE A 901 -9.37 -1.55 -9.40
N THR A 902 -8.34 -1.74 -8.59
CA THR A 902 -7.13 -2.49 -8.97
C THR A 902 -6.93 -3.77 -8.17
N ARG A 903 -7.52 -3.90 -6.98
CA ARG A 903 -7.31 -5.03 -6.07
C ARG A 903 -8.58 -5.34 -5.28
N TYR A 904 -8.78 -6.61 -4.94
CA TYR A 904 -9.92 -7.08 -4.12
C TYR A 904 -9.55 -7.53 -2.71
N ARG A 905 -8.24 -7.55 -2.38
CA ARG A 905 -7.69 -7.92 -1.08
C ARG A 905 -6.29 -7.32 -0.89
N GLU A 906 -5.84 -7.30 0.37
CA GLU A 906 -4.51 -6.85 0.76
C GLU A 906 -3.41 -7.75 0.15
N GLY A 907 -2.27 -7.14 -0.20
CA GLY A 907 -1.20 -7.77 -0.98
C GLY A 907 -1.29 -7.44 -2.48
N TYR A 908 -0.45 -8.10 -3.29
CA TYR A 908 -0.51 -7.96 -4.75
C TYR A 908 -1.50 -8.96 -5.34
N HIS A 909 -2.79 -8.60 -5.31
CA HIS A 909 -3.89 -9.41 -5.85
C HIS A 909 -4.74 -8.57 -6.82
N PRO A 910 -4.35 -8.52 -8.11
CA PRO A 910 -5.07 -7.77 -9.14
C PRO A 910 -6.52 -8.23 -9.29
N ILE A 911 -7.42 -7.30 -9.59
CA ILE A 911 -8.86 -7.60 -9.77
C ILE A 911 -9.10 -8.55 -10.95
N GLU A 912 -8.25 -8.49 -11.98
CA GLU A 912 -8.31 -9.32 -13.17
C GLU A 912 -8.14 -10.80 -12.84
N GLN A 913 -7.31 -11.13 -11.85
CA GLN A 913 -7.17 -12.51 -11.38
C GLN A 913 -8.46 -13.03 -10.75
N TRP A 914 -9.19 -12.17 -10.02
CA TRP A 914 -10.49 -12.56 -9.49
C TRP A 914 -11.49 -12.76 -10.62
N VAL A 915 -11.56 -11.84 -11.60
CA VAL A 915 -12.44 -11.96 -12.77
C VAL A 915 -12.15 -13.26 -13.53
N GLU A 916 -10.91 -13.50 -13.91
CA GLU A 916 -10.49 -14.74 -14.60
C GLU A 916 -10.87 -15.99 -13.79
N ALA A 917 -10.58 -15.99 -12.49
CA ALA A 917 -10.91 -17.10 -11.60
C ALA A 917 -12.42 -17.35 -11.47
N HIS A 918 -13.29 -16.38 -11.80
CA HIS A 918 -14.73 -16.49 -11.70
C HIS A 918 -15.46 -16.53 -13.07
N SER A 919 -14.77 -16.25 -14.18
CA SER A 919 -15.29 -16.36 -15.55
C SER A 919 -15.27 -17.78 -16.14
N VAL A 920 -14.48 -18.71 -15.59
CA VAL A 920 -14.29 -20.05 -16.19
C VAL A 920 -15.15 -21.10 -15.47
N ASN A 921 -16.17 -21.66 -16.11
CA ASN A 921 -16.92 -22.80 -15.55
C ASN A 921 -15.95 -23.96 -15.24
N GLN A 922 -15.96 -24.47 -14.00
CA GLN A 922 -15.06 -25.57 -13.63
C GLN A 922 -15.45 -26.84 -14.38
N ALA A 923 -14.48 -27.41 -15.10
CA ALA A 923 -14.68 -28.68 -15.78
C ALA A 923 -14.96 -29.79 -14.76
N PRO A 924 -15.84 -30.77 -15.09
CA PRO A 924 -16.06 -31.94 -14.25
C PRO A 924 -14.75 -32.65 -13.89
N LEU A 925 -14.58 -33.03 -12.62
CA LEU A 925 -13.44 -33.86 -12.20
C LEU A 925 -13.82 -35.33 -12.31
N ASN A 926 -13.19 -36.04 -13.24
CA ASN A 926 -13.44 -37.48 -13.40
C ASN A 926 -12.81 -38.27 -12.25
N ILE A 927 -13.57 -39.24 -11.75
CA ILE A 927 -13.17 -40.20 -10.72
C ILE A 927 -12.72 -41.47 -11.42
N ILE A 928 -11.45 -41.85 -11.22
CA ILE A 928 -10.92 -43.14 -11.67
C ILE A 928 -10.79 -44.07 -10.46
N SER A 929 -11.60 -45.12 -10.43
CA SER A 929 -11.64 -46.08 -9.33
C SER A 929 -10.77 -47.30 -9.62
N LEU A 930 -9.69 -47.47 -8.85
CA LEU A 930 -8.94 -48.72 -8.76
C LEU A 930 -9.59 -49.62 -7.72
N ARG A 931 -9.66 -50.93 -7.97
CA ARG A 931 -10.22 -51.91 -7.03
C ARG A 931 -9.60 -53.29 -7.17
N ASN A 932 -9.41 -53.95 -6.04
CA ASN A 932 -9.23 -55.40 -5.94
C ASN A 932 -10.13 -55.94 -4.80
N GLN A 933 -9.93 -57.19 -4.38
CA GLN A 933 -10.72 -57.81 -3.31
C GLN A 933 -10.48 -57.21 -1.91
N HIS A 934 -9.47 -56.35 -1.73
CA HIS A 934 -9.05 -55.82 -0.44
C HIS A 934 -9.29 -54.32 -0.26
N VAL A 935 -9.19 -53.52 -1.33
CA VAL A 935 -9.24 -52.06 -1.26
C VAL A 935 -9.82 -51.44 -2.53
N ARG A 936 -10.50 -50.30 -2.39
CA ARG A 936 -10.86 -49.38 -3.47
C ARG A 936 -10.11 -48.06 -3.29
N VAL A 937 -9.53 -47.53 -4.37
CA VAL A 937 -8.82 -46.24 -4.39
C VAL A 937 -9.40 -45.38 -5.50
N ASP A 938 -10.01 -44.25 -5.15
CA ASP A 938 -10.58 -43.30 -6.11
C ASP A 938 -9.60 -42.15 -6.32
N VAL A 939 -9.18 -41.97 -7.57
CA VAL A 939 -8.17 -40.98 -8.00
C VAL A 939 -8.84 -39.88 -8.84
N LEU A 940 -8.39 -38.64 -8.65
CA LEU A 940 -8.85 -37.47 -9.39
C LEU A 940 -7.72 -36.91 -10.29
N PRO A 941 -7.59 -37.37 -11.55
CA PRO A 941 -6.59 -36.86 -12.48
C PRO A 941 -6.67 -35.33 -12.67
N GLY A 942 -7.89 -34.78 -12.75
CA GLY A 942 -8.13 -33.33 -12.92
C GLY A 942 -7.81 -32.46 -11.70
N ALA A 943 -7.44 -33.06 -10.57
CA ALA A 943 -7.09 -32.37 -9.33
C ALA A 943 -5.74 -32.86 -8.81
N GLY A 944 -4.66 -32.57 -9.55
CA GLY A 944 -3.30 -32.94 -9.16
C GLY A 944 -3.03 -34.45 -9.14
N GLY A 945 -3.87 -35.27 -9.76
CA GLY A 945 -3.81 -36.73 -9.63
C GLY A 945 -4.07 -37.22 -8.20
N ARG A 946 -4.84 -36.48 -7.40
CA ARG A 946 -5.08 -36.73 -5.97
C ARG A 946 -5.67 -38.13 -5.73
N ILE A 947 -5.19 -38.83 -4.71
CA ILE A 947 -5.94 -39.96 -4.14
C ILE A 947 -7.00 -39.38 -3.22
N TRP A 948 -8.23 -39.35 -3.69
CA TRP A 948 -9.33 -38.66 -3.02
C TRP A 948 -10.02 -39.56 -2.00
N GLN A 949 -10.33 -40.81 -2.37
CA GLN A 949 -10.88 -41.81 -1.45
C GLN A 949 -10.04 -43.07 -1.43
N VAL A 950 -9.94 -43.67 -0.24
CA VAL A 950 -9.45 -45.03 -0.07
C VAL A 950 -10.41 -45.73 0.87
N ALA A 951 -11.05 -46.79 0.40
CA ALA A 951 -11.98 -47.60 1.16
C ALA A 951 -11.44 -49.02 1.32
N ALA A 952 -11.35 -49.51 2.55
CA ALA A 952 -10.95 -50.88 2.87
C ALA A 952 -11.98 -51.50 3.84
N GLY A 953 -12.76 -52.47 3.36
CA GLY A 953 -14.00 -52.87 4.04
C GLY A 953 -14.98 -51.69 4.12
N ASP A 954 -15.52 -51.43 5.31
CA ASP A 954 -16.42 -50.29 5.58
C ASP A 954 -15.66 -49.01 6.00
N ALA A 955 -14.33 -49.07 6.08
CA ALA A 955 -13.51 -47.97 6.56
C ALA A 955 -13.10 -47.02 5.43
N GLN A 956 -13.35 -45.72 5.63
CA GLN A 956 -12.78 -44.64 4.83
C GLN A 956 -11.45 -44.19 5.44
N ILE A 957 -10.38 -44.31 4.67
CA ILE A 957 -9.00 -44.13 5.18
C ILE A 957 -8.50 -42.69 4.97
N MET A 958 -8.82 -42.09 3.82
CA MET A 958 -8.42 -40.71 3.53
C MET A 958 -9.43 -39.72 4.11
N ARG A 959 -8.95 -38.60 4.63
CA ARG A 959 -9.81 -37.49 5.04
C ARG A 959 -10.54 -36.91 3.82
N LEU A 960 -11.86 -36.83 3.93
CA LEU A 960 -12.73 -36.12 3.01
C LEU A 960 -13.23 -34.83 3.64
N VAL A 961 -13.34 -33.79 2.81
CA VAL A 961 -13.96 -32.52 3.20
C VAL A 961 -15.30 -32.41 2.47
N GLY A 962 -16.37 -32.32 3.26
CA GLY A 962 -17.75 -32.37 2.76
C GLY A 962 -18.33 -33.78 2.69
N ASP A 963 -19.59 -33.86 2.26
CA ASP A 963 -20.38 -35.10 2.18
C ASP A 963 -21.35 -35.03 0.99
N GLU A 964 -22.11 -36.10 0.77
CA GLU A 964 -23.03 -36.19 -0.36
C GLU A 964 -24.20 -35.19 -0.28
N GLU A 965 -24.62 -34.80 0.94
CA GLU A 965 -25.71 -33.84 1.16
C GLU A 965 -25.26 -32.39 0.94
N LYS A 966 -24.09 -32.03 1.48
CA LYS A 966 -23.55 -30.67 1.49
C LYS A 966 -22.62 -30.37 0.33
N GLY A 967 -22.21 -31.39 -0.44
CA GLY A 967 -21.19 -31.30 -1.46
C GLY A 967 -19.79 -31.50 -0.91
N TYR A 968 -18.88 -31.92 -1.77
CA TYR A 968 -17.48 -32.20 -1.51
C TYR A 968 -16.58 -31.04 -1.92
N ILE A 969 -15.45 -30.88 -1.22
CA ILE A 969 -14.35 -29.97 -1.60
C ILE A 969 -13.15 -30.86 -2.00
N PRO A 970 -13.06 -31.35 -3.25
CA PRO A 970 -12.11 -32.38 -3.66
C PRO A 970 -10.66 -31.91 -3.72
N TYR A 971 -10.41 -30.62 -3.56
CA TYR A 971 -9.07 -30.04 -3.46
C TYR A 971 -8.55 -29.98 -2.03
N GLU A 972 -9.33 -30.38 -1.02
CA GLU A 972 -8.92 -30.48 0.39
C GLU A 972 -9.03 -31.93 0.90
N GLY A 973 -8.08 -32.37 1.73
CA GLY A 973 -7.97 -33.77 2.17
C GLY A 973 -7.31 -34.69 1.13
N GLY A 974 -7.29 -36.00 1.38
CA GLY A 974 -6.69 -36.97 0.45
C GLY A 974 -5.15 -36.99 0.41
N TYR A 975 -4.59 -37.60 -0.65
CA TYR A 975 -3.15 -37.67 -0.90
C TYR A 975 -2.78 -36.76 -2.05
N GLU A 976 -1.85 -35.84 -1.81
CA GLU A 976 -1.27 -34.99 -2.83
C GLU A 976 0.24 -34.85 -2.67
N GLU A 977 0.87 -34.22 -3.66
CA GLU A 977 2.30 -33.98 -3.64
C GLU A 977 2.60 -32.60 -4.20
N TYR A 978 3.64 -31.99 -3.66
CA TYR A 978 4.10 -30.68 -4.06
C TYR A 978 5.47 -30.83 -4.69
N SER A 979 5.67 -30.25 -5.87
CA SER A 979 6.91 -30.39 -6.63
C SER A 979 8.11 -29.70 -6.00
N THR A 980 7.97 -28.99 -4.88
CA THR A 980 9.05 -28.43 -4.06
C THR A 980 8.83 -28.73 -2.57
N ASP A 981 9.73 -28.24 -1.71
CA ASP A 981 9.60 -28.31 -0.25
C ASP A 981 8.52 -27.37 0.33
N GLY A 982 8.06 -26.39 -0.46
CA GLY A 982 7.04 -25.41 -0.09
C GLY A 982 5.61 -25.96 -0.17
N HIS A 983 4.79 -25.59 0.82
CA HIS A 983 3.37 -25.96 0.85
C HIS A 983 2.64 -25.42 -0.38
N ARG A 984 1.82 -26.27 -1.02
CA ARG A 984 1.04 -25.95 -2.23
C ARG A 984 1.88 -25.46 -3.43
N SER A 985 3.15 -25.82 -3.52
CA SER A 985 3.92 -25.66 -4.77
C SER A 985 3.34 -26.53 -5.90
N PRO A 986 3.58 -26.21 -7.19
CA PRO A 986 2.93 -26.88 -8.34
C PRO A 986 2.91 -28.41 -8.24
N GLY A 987 1.86 -29.08 -8.70
CA GLY A 987 1.74 -30.55 -8.70
C GLY A 987 0.49 -31.09 -7.99
N TRP A 988 -0.17 -30.29 -7.16
CA TRP A 988 -1.35 -30.68 -6.38
C TRP A 988 -2.68 -30.27 -7.01
N ARG A 989 -2.69 -29.35 -7.97
CA ARG A 989 -3.92 -28.82 -8.58
C ARG A 989 -4.04 -29.09 -10.06
N GLU A 990 -2.91 -29.11 -10.77
CA GLU A 990 -2.82 -29.23 -12.22
C GLU A 990 -3.48 -30.53 -12.70
N PRO A 991 -4.12 -30.53 -13.88
CA PRO A 991 -4.66 -31.76 -14.44
C PRO A 991 -3.54 -32.69 -14.88
N TYR A 992 -3.56 -33.93 -14.39
CA TYR A 992 -2.67 -34.98 -14.82
C TYR A 992 -3.27 -35.73 -16.01
N LYS A 993 -2.47 -35.91 -17.05
CA LYS A 993 -2.78 -36.78 -18.16
C LYS A 993 -2.59 -38.22 -17.73
N ILE A 994 -3.61 -39.05 -17.91
CA ILE A 994 -3.48 -40.51 -17.72
C ILE A 994 -2.59 -41.05 -18.84
N ILE A 995 -1.50 -41.71 -18.46
CA ILE A 995 -0.56 -42.37 -19.36
C ILE A 995 -0.99 -43.83 -19.58
N ASP A 996 -1.34 -44.52 -18.50
CA ASP A 996 -1.84 -45.89 -18.50
C ASP A 996 -2.76 -46.10 -17.28
N HIS A 997 -3.76 -46.96 -17.39
CA HIS A 997 -4.58 -47.37 -16.25
C HIS A 997 -5.27 -48.71 -16.47
N GLY A 998 -5.47 -49.44 -15.38
CA GLY A 998 -6.22 -50.69 -15.32
C GLY A 998 -7.07 -50.76 -14.05
N LEU A 999 -7.53 -51.96 -13.70
CA LEU A 999 -8.36 -52.16 -12.51
C LEU A 999 -7.59 -51.95 -11.19
N THR A 1000 -6.29 -52.18 -11.18
CA THR A 1000 -5.46 -52.13 -9.95
C THR A 1000 -4.31 -51.15 -10.02
N THR A 1001 -4.12 -50.45 -11.14
CA THR A 1001 -2.99 -49.54 -11.37
C THR A 1001 -3.42 -48.31 -12.18
N ILE A 1002 -2.77 -47.17 -11.93
CA ILE A 1002 -2.87 -45.98 -12.78
C ILE A 1002 -1.53 -45.25 -12.78
N GLU A 1003 -1.09 -44.82 -13.96
CA GLU A 1003 0.09 -43.98 -14.16
C GLU A 1003 -0.33 -42.69 -14.85
N MET A 1004 0.02 -41.56 -14.25
CA MET A 1004 -0.38 -40.23 -14.72
C MET A 1004 0.81 -39.28 -14.71
N GLU A 1005 0.79 -38.28 -15.59
CA GLU A 1005 1.86 -37.30 -15.74
C GLU A 1005 1.30 -35.89 -15.91
N ALA A 1006 1.98 -34.90 -15.32
CA ALA A 1006 1.68 -33.48 -15.50
C ALA A 1006 2.96 -32.66 -15.74
N SER A 1007 2.87 -31.75 -16.70
CA SER A 1007 3.83 -30.65 -16.85
C SER A 1007 3.40 -29.51 -15.95
N LEU A 1008 4.28 -29.11 -15.05
CA LEU A 1008 3.99 -28.16 -13.99
C LEU A 1008 4.40 -26.74 -14.37
N SER A 1009 3.75 -25.74 -13.77
CA SER A 1009 4.01 -24.32 -14.03
C SER A 1009 5.44 -23.87 -13.70
N ASN A 1010 6.15 -24.60 -12.85
CA ASN A 1010 7.56 -24.37 -12.53
C ASN A 1010 8.55 -25.09 -13.48
N GLY A 1011 8.06 -25.62 -14.61
CA GLY A 1011 8.90 -26.27 -15.63
C GLY A 1011 9.30 -27.72 -15.33
N ARG A 1012 8.85 -28.28 -14.20
CA ARG A 1012 9.08 -29.68 -13.83
C ARG A 1012 8.02 -30.58 -14.43
N VAL A 1013 8.37 -31.84 -14.65
CA VAL A 1013 7.39 -32.88 -15.00
C VAL A 1013 7.29 -33.84 -13.84
N MET A 1014 6.06 -34.10 -13.40
CA MET A 1014 5.78 -35.03 -12.32
C MET A 1014 4.98 -36.21 -12.84
N ARG A 1015 5.43 -37.42 -12.52
CA ARG A 1015 4.76 -38.67 -12.86
C ARG A 1015 4.40 -39.42 -11.59
N ARG A 1016 3.14 -39.80 -11.46
CA ARG A 1016 2.63 -40.56 -10.32
C ARG A 1016 2.04 -41.87 -10.80
N ARG A 1017 2.50 -42.96 -10.20
CA ARG A 1017 1.94 -44.30 -10.40
C ARG A 1017 1.38 -44.81 -9.09
N ILE A 1018 0.11 -45.22 -9.11
CA ILE A 1018 -0.59 -45.79 -7.95
C ILE A 1018 -0.91 -47.25 -8.28
N GLU A 1019 -0.57 -48.15 -7.37
CA GLU A 1019 -0.77 -49.60 -7.53
C GLU A 1019 -1.41 -50.20 -6.28
N LEU A 1020 -2.44 -51.03 -6.42
CA LEU A 1020 -3.05 -51.72 -5.28
C LEU A 1020 -2.21 -52.94 -4.89
N LEU A 1021 -2.07 -53.18 -3.58
CA LEU A 1021 -1.42 -54.38 -3.07
C LEU A 1021 -2.31 -55.60 -3.33
N GLY A 1022 -1.78 -56.62 -4.02
CA GLY A 1022 -2.57 -57.76 -4.51
C GLY A 1022 -2.96 -58.76 -3.43
N ASP A 1023 -2.22 -58.80 -2.32
CA ASP A 1023 -2.29 -59.80 -1.26
C ASP A 1023 -2.95 -59.30 0.03
N ARG A 1024 -3.18 -57.98 0.16
CA ARG A 1024 -3.67 -57.33 1.39
C ARG A 1024 -4.23 -55.92 1.14
N PRO A 1025 -4.98 -55.34 2.08
CA PRO A 1025 -5.49 -53.97 1.93
C PRO A 1025 -4.35 -52.95 1.93
N GLY A 1026 -4.23 -52.18 0.86
CA GLY A 1026 -3.20 -51.14 0.76
C GLY A 1026 -2.88 -50.74 -0.67
N PHE A 1027 -2.04 -49.72 -0.80
CA PHE A 1027 -1.63 -49.18 -2.09
C PHE A 1027 -0.19 -48.67 -2.03
N LYS A 1028 0.46 -48.67 -3.20
CA LYS A 1028 1.80 -48.16 -3.42
C LYS A 1028 1.71 -46.92 -4.29
N VAL A 1029 2.42 -45.86 -3.91
CA VAL A 1029 2.59 -44.64 -4.68
C VAL A 1029 4.05 -44.52 -5.08
N ILE A 1030 4.31 -44.50 -6.38
CA ILE A 1030 5.62 -44.28 -6.98
C ILE A 1030 5.57 -42.92 -7.64
N SER A 1031 6.32 -41.98 -7.08
CA SER A 1031 6.33 -40.61 -7.54
C SER A 1031 7.68 -40.27 -8.10
N LYS A 1032 7.67 -39.82 -9.34
CA LYS A 1032 8.86 -39.44 -10.08
C LYS A 1032 8.75 -37.98 -10.47
N MET A 1033 9.87 -37.28 -10.42
CA MET A 1033 9.95 -35.91 -10.91
C MET A 1033 11.22 -35.72 -11.72
N CYS A 1034 11.14 -34.99 -12.82
CA CYS A 1034 12.32 -34.55 -13.54
C CYS A 1034 12.19 -33.07 -13.93
N HIS A 1035 13.32 -32.48 -14.31
CA HIS A 1035 13.35 -31.19 -14.97
C HIS A 1035 13.83 -31.41 -16.41
N PRO A 1036 12.94 -31.45 -17.43
CA PRO A 1036 13.32 -31.89 -18.77
C PRO A 1036 14.35 -30.98 -19.45
N GLY A 1037 14.34 -29.67 -19.14
CA GLY A 1037 15.20 -28.69 -19.80
C GLY A 1037 16.31 -28.07 -18.96
N ASN A 1038 16.53 -28.49 -17.70
CA ASN A 1038 17.53 -27.85 -16.84
C ASN A 1038 18.11 -28.83 -15.81
N SER A 1039 19.41 -28.72 -15.55
CA SER A 1039 20.07 -29.42 -14.45
C SER A 1039 19.87 -28.63 -13.16
N GLY A 1040 19.63 -29.30 -12.04
CA GLY A 1040 19.28 -28.56 -10.83
C GLY A 1040 19.00 -29.45 -9.63
N LYS A 1041 18.72 -28.78 -8.50
CA LYS A 1041 18.27 -29.46 -7.27
C LYS A 1041 16.82 -29.88 -7.42
N LEU A 1042 16.55 -31.18 -7.30
CA LEU A 1042 15.20 -31.72 -7.24
C LEU A 1042 14.89 -32.26 -5.84
N THR A 1043 13.76 -31.82 -5.31
CA THR A 1043 13.08 -32.34 -4.13
C THR A 1043 11.58 -32.12 -4.33
N PHE A 1044 10.76 -32.95 -3.70
CA PHE A 1044 9.32 -32.81 -3.64
C PHE A 1044 8.81 -33.39 -2.32
N ARG A 1045 7.59 -33.00 -1.95
CA ARG A 1045 6.96 -33.36 -0.67
C ARG A 1045 5.69 -34.17 -0.90
N THR A 1046 5.48 -35.21 -0.12
CA THR A 1046 4.22 -35.95 -0.06
C THR A 1046 3.36 -35.42 1.08
N HIS A 1047 2.06 -35.29 0.84
CA HIS A 1047 1.09 -34.74 1.79
C HIS A 1047 -0.17 -35.63 1.86
N PRO A 1048 -0.10 -36.80 2.51
CA PRO A 1048 -1.27 -37.63 2.80
C PRO A 1048 -2.04 -37.12 4.03
N GLU A 1049 -3.35 -36.97 3.91
CA GLU A 1049 -4.27 -36.71 5.02
C GLU A 1049 -5.13 -37.95 5.33
N PHE A 1050 -4.88 -38.57 6.48
CA PHE A 1050 -5.66 -39.72 6.94
C PHE A 1050 -6.74 -39.31 7.92
N ALA A 1051 -7.91 -39.95 7.81
CA ALA A 1051 -8.99 -39.81 8.77
C ALA A 1051 -8.73 -40.68 10.01
N VAL A 1052 -9.02 -40.14 11.18
CA VAL A 1052 -9.06 -40.90 12.45
C VAL A 1052 -10.40 -40.64 13.14
N THR A 1053 -10.87 -41.54 13.99
CA THR A 1053 -12.13 -41.31 14.73
C THR A 1053 -12.02 -40.14 15.71
N SER A 1054 -10.84 -39.92 16.27
CA SER A 1054 -10.45 -38.76 17.07
C SER A 1054 -8.95 -38.83 17.35
N THR A 1055 -8.27 -37.69 17.40
CA THR A 1055 -6.86 -37.64 17.83
C THR A 1055 -6.66 -38.13 19.27
N ALA A 1056 -7.69 -38.10 20.11
CA ALA A 1056 -7.64 -38.61 21.48
C ALA A 1056 -7.44 -40.14 21.55
N ASN A 1057 -7.84 -40.88 20.51
CA ASN A 1057 -7.73 -42.34 20.44
C ASN A 1057 -6.63 -42.81 19.48
N ALA A 1058 -5.87 -41.88 18.92
CA ALA A 1058 -4.87 -42.14 17.90
C ALA A 1058 -3.45 -41.99 18.45
N GLU A 1059 -2.56 -42.84 17.96
CA GLU A 1059 -1.13 -42.80 18.26
C GLU A 1059 -0.33 -42.82 16.95
N LEU A 1060 0.80 -42.09 16.95
CA LEU A 1060 1.84 -42.24 15.93
C LEU A 1060 2.91 -43.20 16.45
N VAL A 1061 3.25 -44.22 15.68
CA VAL A 1061 4.34 -45.15 15.98
C VAL A 1061 5.45 -44.96 14.96
N VAL A 1062 6.64 -44.61 15.44
CA VAL A 1062 7.84 -44.35 14.63
C VAL A 1062 8.86 -45.45 14.90
N LYS A 1063 9.36 -46.10 13.85
CA LYS A 1063 10.45 -47.08 13.96
C LYS A 1063 11.80 -46.37 13.92
N SER A 1064 12.61 -46.45 14.95
CA SER A 1064 13.95 -45.85 15.01
C SER A 1064 15.01 -46.69 14.29
N ALA A 1065 16.19 -46.10 14.06
CA ALA A 1065 17.31 -46.76 13.37
C ALA A 1065 17.83 -48.03 14.07
N ASP A 1066 17.64 -48.15 15.39
CA ASP A 1066 17.95 -49.35 16.18
C ASP A 1066 16.83 -50.41 16.16
N GLY A 1067 15.77 -50.18 15.38
CA GLY A 1067 14.64 -51.09 15.21
C GLY A 1067 13.58 -51.01 16.30
N LYS A 1068 13.72 -50.12 17.30
CA LYS A 1068 12.71 -49.93 18.35
C LYS A 1068 11.53 -49.09 17.85
N GLU A 1069 10.38 -49.30 18.47
CA GLU A 1069 9.18 -48.50 18.20
C GLU A 1069 9.03 -47.40 19.27
N ARG A 1070 8.95 -46.14 18.83
CA ARG A 1070 8.55 -45.01 19.67
C ARG A 1070 7.09 -44.69 19.42
N ARG A 1071 6.27 -44.75 20.48
CA ARG A 1071 4.84 -44.39 20.44
C ARG A 1071 4.64 -42.96 20.93
N ILE A 1072 3.84 -42.20 20.20
CA ILE A 1072 3.53 -40.80 20.47
C ILE A 1072 2.01 -40.67 20.49
N ALA A 1073 1.46 -40.34 21.66
CA ALA A 1073 0.03 -40.07 21.79
C ALA A 1073 -0.34 -38.78 21.04
N LEU A 1074 -1.41 -38.82 20.25
CA LEU A 1074 -1.88 -37.63 19.53
C LEU A 1074 -2.89 -36.80 20.35
N ALA A 1075 -3.27 -37.30 21.53
CA ALA A 1075 -4.13 -36.60 22.47
C ALA A 1075 -3.44 -35.33 23.03
N ASN A 1076 -4.17 -34.21 23.04
CA ASN A 1076 -3.78 -33.00 23.76
C ASN A 1076 -4.89 -32.64 24.76
N PRO A 1077 -4.76 -33.02 26.05
CA PRO A 1077 -5.79 -32.75 27.05
C PRO A 1077 -6.02 -31.26 27.33
N ASP A 1078 -4.97 -30.44 27.22
CA ASP A 1078 -5.02 -29.00 27.52
C ASP A 1078 -5.68 -28.19 26.40
N ALA A 1079 -5.58 -28.68 25.16
CA ALA A 1079 -6.22 -28.08 23.99
C ALA A 1079 -6.66 -29.14 22.96
N PRO A 1080 -7.77 -29.88 23.22
CA PRO A 1080 -8.17 -31.04 22.42
C PRO A 1080 -8.49 -30.73 20.95
N GLN A 1081 -8.75 -29.46 20.63
CA GLN A 1081 -9.13 -28.99 19.30
C GLN A 1081 -7.95 -28.40 18.51
N ALA A 1082 -6.78 -28.21 19.15
CA ALA A 1082 -5.63 -27.56 18.54
C ALA A 1082 -5.00 -28.40 17.44
N GLU A 1083 -4.35 -27.72 16.51
CA GLU A 1083 -3.40 -28.32 15.59
C GLU A 1083 -2.06 -28.54 16.30
N GLN A 1084 -1.40 -29.65 15.99
CA GLN A 1084 -0.12 -30.05 16.55
C GLN A 1084 0.80 -30.49 15.44
N GLU A 1085 2.09 -30.25 15.62
CA GLU A 1085 3.10 -30.60 14.64
C GLU A 1085 4.33 -31.23 15.27
N LEU A 1086 4.94 -32.15 14.52
CA LEU A 1086 6.12 -32.89 14.93
C LEU A 1086 7.07 -33.07 13.75
N TRP A 1087 8.22 -32.42 13.84
CA TRP A 1087 9.31 -32.53 12.87
C TRP A 1087 10.26 -33.66 13.27
N LEU A 1088 10.43 -34.66 12.41
CA LEU A 1088 11.26 -35.84 12.64
C LEU A 1088 12.51 -35.78 11.75
N ARG A 1089 13.60 -35.21 12.28
CA ARG A 1089 14.85 -34.96 11.55
C ARG A 1089 16.00 -35.82 12.09
N GLY A 1090 17.02 -36.05 11.26
CA GLY A 1090 18.22 -36.78 11.68
C GLY A 1090 17.89 -38.18 12.21
N GLY A 1091 18.33 -38.48 13.45
CA GLY A 1091 18.10 -39.76 14.13
C GLY A 1091 16.65 -39.99 14.59
N ASP A 1092 15.82 -38.94 14.68
CA ASP A 1092 14.40 -39.06 14.99
C ASP A 1092 13.53 -39.42 13.77
N CYS A 1093 14.10 -39.33 12.56
CA CYS A 1093 13.39 -39.68 11.33
C CYS A 1093 13.15 -41.21 11.28
N PRO A 1094 11.92 -41.66 10.95
CA PRO A 1094 11.61 -43.08 10.90
C PRO A 1094 12.56 -43.85 9.97
N ALA A 1095 13.05 -45.00 10.42
CA ALA A 1095 13.93 -45.90 9.68
C ALA A 1095 13.14 -46.72 8.63
N GLY A 1096 12.49 -46.02 7.71
CA GLY A 1096 11.72 -46.59 6.60
C GLY A 1096 10.33 -47.10 6.96
N GLU A 1097 9.88 -46.95 8.21
CA GLU A 1097 8.51 -47.31 8.62
C GLU A 1097 7.99 -46.41 9.74
N TRP A 1098 6.75 -45.97 9.58
CA TRP A 1098 5.94 -45.32 10.61
C TRP A 1098 4.45 -45.62 10.36
N ARG A 1099 3.63 -45.55 11.39
CA ARG A 1099 2.19 -45.86 11.29
C ARG A 1099 1.34 -45.01 12.21
N VAL A 1100 0.11 -44.75 11.78
CA VAL A 1100 -0.95 -44.21 12.63
C VAL A 1100 -1.82 -45.37 13.11
N VAL A 1101 -2.09 -45.43 14.40
CA VAL A 1101 -2.94 -46.44 15.03
C VAL A 1101 -4.14 -45.73 15.66
N ASP A 1102 -5.34 -46.01 15.18
CA ASP A 1102 -6.58 -45.56 15.81
C ASP A 1102 -7.18 -46.72 16.60
N SER A 1103 -7.00 -46.66 17.92
CA SER A 1103 -7.42 -47.71 18.83
C SER A 1103 -8.94 -47.90 18.88
N LYS A 1104 -9.73 -46.86 18.57
CA LYS A 1104 -11.19 -46.92 18.61
C LYS A 1104 -11.78 -47.61 17.39
N SER A 1105 -11.23 -47.35 16.21
CA SER A 1105 -11.62 -48.08 14.99
C SER A 1105 -10.90 -49.42 14.83
N GLY A 1106 -9.79 -49.63 15.56
CA GLY A 1106 -8.91 -50.78 15.42
C GLY A 1106 -8.10 -50.76 14.11
N ILE A 1107 -8.07 -49.63 13.41
CA ILE A 1107 -7.38 -49.47 12.13
C ILE A 1107 -5.96 -48.98 12.36
N SER A 1108 -5.00 -49.56 11.66
CA SER A 1108 -3.63 -49.01 11.56
C SER A 1108 -3.24 -48.77 10.12
N ILE A 1109 -2.67 -47.60 9.85
CA ILE A 1109 -2.18 -47.20 8.52
C ILE A 1109 -0.66 -47.18 8.59
N VAL A 1110 -0.03 -48.15 7.95
CA VAL A 1110 1.43 -48.32 7.96
C VAL A 1110 2.00 -47.78 6.66
N ASN A 1111 2.92 -46.82 6.76
CA ASN A 1111 3.67 -46.33 5.61
C ASN A 1111 5.11 -46.86 5.66
N ARG A 1112 5.53 -47.52 4.57
CA ARG A 1112 6.89 -48.01 4.36
C ARG A 1112 7.54 -47.33 3.17
N PHE A 1113 8.79 -46.95 3.33
CA PHE A 1113 9.56 -46.19 2.35
C PHE A 1113 11.06 -46.47 2.48
N ASP A 1114 11.83 -46.14 1.44
CA ASP A 1114 13.28 -46.19 1.54
C ASP A 1114 13.80 -44.94 2.29
N ARG A 1115 14.39 -45.15 3.46
CA ARG A 1115 14.99 -44.07 4.27
C ARG A 1115 16.03 -43.27 3.50
N ASN A 1116 16.66 -43.86 2.49
CA ASN A 1116 17.65 -43.19 1.67
C ASN A 1116 17.05 -42.15 0.73
N GLN A 1117 15.77 -42.27 0.35
CA GLN A 1117 15.06 -41.33 -0.52
C GLN A 1117 14.49 -40.13 0.25
N VAL A 1118 14.31 -40.24 1.57
CA VAL A 1118 13.67 -39.22 2.42
C VAL A 1118 14.72 -38.40 3.17
N ASP A 1119 14.56 -37.08 3.24
CA ASP A 1119 15.40 -36.21 4.06
C ASP A 1119 14.94 -36.26 5.52
N PHE A 1120 13.70 -35.81 5.75
CA PHE A 1120 13.02 -35.83 7.03
C PHE A 1120 11.52 -36.09 6.86
N CYS A 1121 10.89 -36.49 7.96
CA CYS A 1121 9.45 -36.70 8.05
C CYS A 1121 8.79 -35.62 8.92
N TYR A 1122 7.50 -35.41 8.73
CA TYR A 1122 6.68 -34.48 9.49
C TYR A 1122 5.34 -35.13 9.77
N ALA A 1123 4.95 -35.16 11.04
CA ALA A 1123 3.60 -35.54 11.42
C ALA A 1123 2.84 -34.30 11.88
N ASN A 1124 1.62 -34.13 11.41
CA ASN A 1124 0.74 -33.06 11.83
C ASN A 1124 -0.67 -33.61 12.05
N TRP A 1125 -1.36 -33.15 13.10
CA TRP A 1125 -2.71 -33.61 13.38
C TRP A 1125 -3.55 -32.49 13.97
N ASN A 1126 -4.86 -32.60 13.74
CA ASN A 1126 -5.82 -31.58 14.16
C ASN A 1126 -7.04 -32.25 14.80
N GLY A 1127 -7.32 -31.87 16.06
CA GLY A 1127 -8.43 -32.45 16.82
C GLY A 1127 -9.81 -32.05 16.31
N THR A 1128 -9.97 -30.81 15.84
CA THR A 1128 -11.23 -30.33 15.24
C THR A 1128 -11.57 -31.09 13.97
N GLN A 1129 -10.56 -31.38 13.16
CA GLN A 1129 -10.70 -32.02 11.86
C GLN A 1129 -10.61 -33.54 11.90
N SER A 1130 -10.26 -34.12 13.06
CA SER A 1130 -10.05 -35.56 13.26
C SER A 1130 -9.18 -36.19 12.17
N ARG A 1131 -8.02 -35.59 11.92
CA ARG A 1131 -7.07 -36.02 10.89
C ARG A 1131 -5.64 -36.15 11.39
N VAL A 1132 -4.85 -36.94 10.67
CA VAL A 1132 -3.39 -37.06 10.83
C VAL A 1132 -2.70 -37.06 9.47
N ASN A 1133 -1.67 -36.24 9.33
CA ASN A 1133 -0.83 -36.14 8.15
C ASN A 1133 0.51 -36.83 8.42
N LEU A 1134 0.97 -37.63 7.45
CA LEU A 1134 2.26 -38.32 7.47
C LEU A 1134 3.12 -37.89 6.29
N GLU A 1135 3.81 -36.77 6.43
CA GLU A 1135 4.45 -36.10 5.31
C GLU A 1135 5.94 -36.41 5.24
N GLN A 1136 6.46 -36.45 4.01
CA GLN A 1136 7.86 -36.71 3.75
C GLN A 1136 8.41 -35.71 2.75
N TRP A 1137 9.62 -35.22 3.03
CA TRP A 1137 10.41 -34.48 2.08
C TRP A 1137 11.40 -35.44 1.47
N ARG A 1138 11.39 -35.55 0.15
CA ARG A 1138 12.46 -36.26 -0.55
C ARG A 1138 13.80 -35.56 -0.28
N LYS A 1139 14.89 -36.33 -0.20
CA LYS A 1139 16.24 -35.77 -0.27
C LYS A 1139 16.40 -34.89 -1.51
N THR A 1140 17.00 -33.73 -1.28
CA THR A 1140 17.38 -32.82 -2.34
C THR A 1140 18.63 -33.34 -3.03
N GLU A 1141 18.52 -33.65 -4.32
CA GLU A 1141 19.63 -34.12 -5.13
C GLU A 1141 19.90 -33.16 -6.27
N GLN A 1142 21.17 -32.91 -6.55
CA GLN A 1142 21.59 -32.24 -7.78
C GLN A 1142 21.53 -33.27 -8.90
N VAL A 1143 20.72 -33.04 -9.93
CA VAL A 1143 20.55 -33.96 -11.06
C VAL A 1143 20.69 -33.25 -12.40
N GLU A 1144 21.09 -33.99 -13.43
CA GLU A 1144 21.15 -33.47 -14.80
C GLU A 1144 19.75 -33.32 -15.41
N ALA A 1145 19.60 -32.45 -16.40
CA ALA A 1145 18.35 -32.28 -17.15
C ALA A 1145 17.81 -33.62 -17.65
N GLY A 1146 16.50 -33.84 -17.47
CA GLY A 1146 15.82 -35.08 -17.85
C GLY A 1146 16.03 -36.27 -16.90
N THR A 1147 16.90 -36.15 -15.89
CA THR A 1147 17.06 -37.19 -14.87
C THR A 1147 15.86 -37.21 -13.93
N TRP A 1148 15.31 -38.42 -13.70
CA TRP A 1148 14.19 -38.62 -12.82
C TRP A 1148 14.66 -38.92 -11.40
N VAL A 1149 14.16 -38.15 -10.45
CA VAL A 1149 14.21 -38.48 -9.03
C VAL A 1149 12.96 -39.22 -8.62
N GLU A 1150 13.09 -40.20 -7.71
CA GLU A 1150 11.98 -41.05 -7.27
C GLU A 1150 11.80 -41.01 -5.74
N LEU A 1151 10.54 -41.16 -5.31
CA LEU A 1151 10.16 -41.51 -3.95
C LEU A 1151 9.06 -42.58 -4.01
N VAL A 1152 9.25 -43.67 -3.27
CA VAL A 1152 8.30 -44.79 -3.21
C VAL A 1152 7.70 -44.92 -1.82
N ASN A 1153 6.38 -44.89 -1.75
CA ASN A 1153 5.62 -45.09 -0.53
C ASN A 1153 4.67 -46.27 -0.66
N THR A 1154 4.73 -47.19 0.30
CA THR A 1154 3.79 -48.31 0.40
C THR A 1154 2.94 -48.13 1.64
N TYR A 1155 1.63 -47.94 1.44
CA TYR A 1155 0.64 -47.81 2.50
C TYR A 1155 -0.10 -49.15 2.67
N GLU A 1156 0.07 -49.79 3.82
CA GLU A 1156 -0.68 -50.97 4.23
C GLU A 1156 -1.76 -50.56 5.24
N ILE A 1157 -2.97 -51.07 5.06
CA ILE A 1157 -4.11 -50.82 5.94
C ILE A 1157 -4.38 -52.10 6.72
N ILE A 1158 -4.09 -52.06 8.02
CA ILE A 1158 -4.41 -53.15 8.94
C ILE A 1158 -5.80 -52.89 9.49
N LEU A 1159 -6.74 -53.75 9.12
CA LEU A 1159 -8.11 -53.73 9.61
C LEU A 1159 -8.21 -54.46 10.96
N PRO A 1160 -9.19 -54.13 11.81
CA PRO A 1160 -9.44 -54.90 13.03
C PRO A 1160 -9.68 -56.37 12.71
N VAL A 1161 -9.10 -57.27 13.52
CA VAL A 1161 -9.41 -58.70 13.46
C VAL A 1161 -10.88 -58.86 13.84
N LYS A 1162 -11.69 -59.37 12.89
CA LYS A 1162 -13.12 -59.63 13.12
C LYS A 1162 -13.35 -60.73 14.14
#